data_AF-A0A7Y5XUL7-F1
#
_entry.id   AF-A0A7Y5XUL7-F1
#
_cell.length_a   1.000
_cell.length_b   1.000
_cell.length_c   1.000
_cell.angle_alpha   90.00
_cell.angle_beta   90.00
_cell.angle_gamma   90.00
#
_symmetry.space_group_name_H-M   'P 1'
#
loop_
_entity.id
_entity.type
_entity.pdbx_description
1 polymer ?
#
loop_
_entity_poly.entity_id
_entity_poly.type
_entity_poly.pdbx_seq_one_letter_code
_entity_poly.pdbx_strand_id
1 'polypeptide(L)'
;TLEAWVKKSSAKVDVAVLGSWSNAQAGGPMIWVDHAGGRYYLTLGAASFADYLDSGRTPAVGQWEHIAATYDGATARFYVGGVEVASKPFTGNVGNTNTWRLGAYEATPTGFFDGQLDNVRIYDRALTAAEVAVDMSSRIQQETTPPVVTKATPADGSSGSNAGTTPTVTFNEPMRSSSITTTTFQLKDGTGAVVPATVAYSSATRTATLTPQSALAYGSGYTVTVQGGAGGVADNFGNLLAATTTWSFTTEASPPDILVVTSTARPFGSYVGEILKNEGLNAFTTIDVAFISPALLSGFDVVVLGDTALTPAQVTSLTGWVDGGGNLVALRPDKQLAGLLGLTASTATRSNAYLKVDTATPAGAGIVGATIQYHGTADLYTLGDATAVATLYSSASTATTNPAVTLRSVGTNGGQAAAFAYDLARSVVQTRQGNPSWAGQERDGVTGIRPDDMFYSTWLNTAKIDIPQADEQQRLLVNLITRMNADRMPLPRFWYLPRGEKAVVVMSGDDHSPGNAPGGTAFAFDRFEELSPPGCSVVDWECVRSSSYVYPDSTLTNAQAAAYAAAGFEIGQHPIVSSCPTAPITETQLGSIFDTQLSAWRARYTSIPSPVSSRTHCVYWPDWASEAKVELARGIRLDANYYHYPTPWIGARPGFMTGGGFPMRFADTTGAPIDVFQQNTNLTDESTTNYLLHIDTLLDNALGPNGYYGAFGANMHTDDPQPHPGAETIVEEAQARGVPVISYKQLLDWVDGRDASTIRGLTWAAGSLSFTTTVDAGARGMQLLLPMQGPSGRLSALSSGGQPVAYTVQTIKGIEYAVFGVSTGAYQATYS
;
A
#
# COMPACT_ATOMS: atom_id res chain seq x y z
N THR A 1 -13.24 8.76 31.30
CA THR A 1 -14.32 8.61 32.31
C THR A 1 -14.36 7.19 32.83
N LEU A 2 -14.69 7.00 34.10
CA LEU A 2 -14.95 5.72 34.75
C LEU A 2 -16.40 5.71 35.24
N GLU A 3 -17.19 4.66 34.95
CA GLU A 3 -18.55 4.57 35.50
C GLU A 3 -19.07 3.14 35.64
N ALA A 4 -20.02 2.95 36.54
CA ALA A 4 -20.67 1.69 36.79
C ALA A 4 -22.02 1.89 37.49
N TRP A 5 -22.93 0.94 37.29
CA TRP A 5 -23.97 0.65 38.28
C TRP A 5 -23.36 -0.24 39.36
N VAL A 6 -23.60 0.12 40.62
CA VAL A 6 -23.07 -0.61 41.78
C VAL A 6 -24.17 -0.91 42.78
N LYS A 7 -24.12 -2.10 43.38
CA LYS A 7 -24.99 -2.49 44.50
C LYS A 7 -24.15 -3.07 45.61
N LYS A 8 -23.91 -2.26 46.64
CA LYS A 8 -23.08 -2.66 47.77
C LYS A 8 -23.86 -3.59 48.71
N SER A 9 -23.24 -4.66 49.19
CA SER A 9 -23.88 -5.68 50.03
C SER A 9 -23.75 -5.40 51.53
N SER A 10 -22.72 -4.67 51.96
CA SER A 10 -22.50 -4.35 53.38
C SER A 10 -21.84 -2.97 53.58
N ALA A 11 -21.49 -2.63 54.82
CA ALA A 11 -20.74 -1.41 55.14
C ALA A 11 -19.20 -1.59 55.04
N LYS A 12 -18.70 -2.63 54.35
CA LYS A 12 -17.26 -2.86 54.16
C LYS A 12 -16.59 -1.63 53.55
N VAL A 13 -15.48 -1.21 54.11
CA VAL A 13 -14.67 -0.08 53.62
C VAL A 13 -13.38 -0.59 52.99
N ASP A 14 -12.66 0.30 52.33
CA ASP A 14 -11.41 -0.01 51.63
C ASP A 14 -11.59 -1.03 50.49
N VAL A 15 -12.45 -0.71 49.54
CA VAL A 15 -12.77 -1.58 48.40
C VAL A 15 -12.88 -0.79 47.10
N ALA A 16 -12.43 -1.33 45.98
CA ALA A 16 -12.50 -0.61 44.69
C ALA A 16 -13.64 -1.11 43.81
N VAL A 17 -14.32 -0.17 43.17
CA VAL A 17 -15.38 -0.45 42.19
C VAL A 17 -14.76 -0.82 40.85
N LEU A 18 -13.94 0.07 40.30
CA LEU A 18 -13.21 -0.18 39.06
C LEU A 18 -11.99 0.73 38.98
N GLY A 19 -10.90 0.23 38.42
CA GLY A 19 -9.69 1.02 38.24
C GLY A 19 -8.41 0.21 38.37
N SER A 20 -7.34 0.89 38.71
CA SER A 20 -6.03 0.29 38.86
C SER A 20 -5.24 0.88 40.03
N TRP A 21 -4.43 0.04 40.68
CA TRP A 21 -3.53 0.41 41.77
C TRP A 21 -2.13 -0.13 41.51
N SER A 22 -1.11 0.72 41.70
CA SER A 22 0.30 0.35 41.66
C SER A 22 1.02 0.80 42.93
N ASN A 23 1.66 -0.15 43.62
CA ASN A 23 2.49 0.14 44.79
C ASN A 23 3.68 1.04 44.43
N ALA A 24 4.22 0.93 43.21
CA ALA A 24 5.31 1.78 42.73
C ALA A 24 4.88 3.25 42.56
N GLN A 25 3.59 3.49 42.30
CA GLN A 25 3.01 4.83 42.14
C GLN A 25 2.27 5.31 43.40
N ALA A 26 2.25 4.48 44.45
CA ALA A 26 1.46 4.70 45.67
C ALA A 26 -0.03 5.03 45.39
N GLY A 27 -0.60 4.44 44.33
CA GLY A 27 -1.97 4.69 43.89
C GLY A 27 -2.21 4.36 42.41
N GLY A 28 -3.30 4.87 41.85
CA GLY A 28 -3.64 4.78 40.43
C GLY A 28 -5.07 5.25 40.16
N PRO A 29 -5.51 5.35 38.89
CA PRO A 29 -6.86 5.78 38.57
C PRO A 29 -7.91 4.76 39.03
N MET A 30 -8.78 5.13 39.98
CA MET A 30 -9.91 4.26 40.35
C MET A 30 -11.05 5.02 40.99
N ILE A 31 -12.23 4.40 40.89
CA ILE A 31 -13.33 4.66 41.81
C ILE A 31 -13.24 3.68 42.98
N TRP A 32 -13.14 4.22 44.19
CA TRP A 32 -12.89 3.48 45.43
C TRP A 32 -13.85 3.90 46.54
N VAL A 33 -14.17 2.98 47.44
CA VAL A 33 -14.90 3.24 48.69
C VAL A 33 -13.86 3.34 49.80
N ASP A 34 -13.73 4.54 50.37
CA ASP A 34 -12.58 4.87 51.21
C ASP A 34 -12.54 4.10 52.54
N HIS A 35 -11.33 3.90 53.07
CA HIS A 35 -11.09 3.12 54.30
C HIS A 35 -11.52 3.83 55.60
N ALA A 36 -11.67 5.16 55.60
CA ALA A 36 -11.91 5.96 56.79
C ALA A 36 -13.38 6.38 56.92
N GLY A 37 -13.98 6.93 55.86
CA GLY A 37 -15.34 7.45 55.81
C GLY A 37 -16.33 6.57 55.04
N GLY A 38 -15.87 5.55 54.33
CA GLY A 38 -16.70 4.69 53.49
C GLY A 38 -17.41 5.42 52.35
N ARG A 39 -16.87 6.55 51.88
CA ARG A 39 -17.44 7.33 50.77
C ARG A 39 -16.83 6.93 49.44
N TYR A 40 -17.52 7.24 48.34
CA TYR A 40 -16.92 7.12 47.02
C TYR A 40 -15.85 8.18 46.80
N TYR A 41 -14.72 7.76 46.24
CA TYR A 41 -13.62 8.60 45.85
C TYR A 41 -13.18 8.29 44.42
N LEU A 42 -12.77 9.33 43.70
CA LEU A 42 -11.90 9.19 42.54
C LEU A 42 -10.46 9.50 42.98
N THR A 43 -9.53 8.62 42.69
CA THR A 43 -8.09 8.92 42.71
C THR A 43 -7.51 8.73 41.31
N LEU A 44 -6.46 9.47 40.96
CA LEU A 44 -5.74 9.38 39.67
C LEU A 44 -4.25 9.04 39.84
N GLY A 45 -3.80 8.72 41.07
CA GLY A 45 -2.43 8.33 41.41
C GLY A 45 -1.52 9.47 41.87
N ALA A 46 -0.98 9.36 43.09
CA ALA A 46 0.28 9.91 43.63
C ALA A 46 0.38 9.65 45.15
N ALA A 47 1.57 9.83 45.73
CA ALA A 47 1.90 9.60 47.14
C ALA A 47 1.22 10.57 48.15
N SER A 48 0.22 11.35 47.74
CA SER A 48 -0.46 12.34 48.60
C SER A 48 -1.97 12.31 48.44
N PHE A 49 -2.70 12.61 49.52
CA PHE A 49 -4.17 12.73 49.51
C PHE A 49 -4.67 13.97 48.74
N ALA A 50 -3.79 14.82 48.19
CA ALA A 50 -4.20 15.94 47.34
C ALA A 50 -4.91 15.47 46.05
N ASP A 51 -4.63 14.24 45.62
CA ASP A 51 -5.11 13.63 44.38
C ASP A 51 -6.25 12.62 44.65
N TYR A 52 -7.12 12.98 45.59
CA TYR A 52 -8.33 12.25 45.95
C TYR A 52 -9.53 13.19 45.88
N LEU A 53 -10.52 12.88 45.07
CA LEU A 53 -11.80 13.59 45.02
C LEU A 53 -12.83 12.83 45.86
N ASP A 54 -13.12 13.34 47.06
CA ASP A 54 -14.26 12.86 47.87
C ASP A 54 -15.56 13.26 47.17
N SER A 55 -16.41 12.28 46.87
CA SER A 55 -17.76 12.53 46.33
C SER A 55 -18.72 13.14 47.34
N GLY A 56 -18.41 13.07 48.64
CA GLY A 56 -19.32 13.38 49.73
C GLY A 56 -20.44 12.35 49.93
N ARG A 57 -20.40 11.21 49.20
CA ARG A 57 -21.48 10.22 49.17
C ARG A 57 -21.01 8.86 49.67
N THR A 58 -21.73 8.31 50.65
CA THR A 58 -21.58 6.93 51.12
C THR A 58 -22.50 6.01 50.32
N PRO A 59 -22.01 4.84 49.84
CA PRO A 59 -22.84 3.85 49.14
C PRO A 59 -24.06 3.42 49.96
N ALA A 60 -25.23 3.36 49.35
CA ALA A 60 -26.44 2.82 49.96
C ALA A 60 -26.44 1.29 49.93
N VAL A 61 -26.35 0.67 51.10
CA VAL A 61 -26.33 -0.81 51.22
C VAL A 61 -27.63 -1.40 50.69
N GLY A 62 -27.51 -2.38 49.80
CA GLY A 62 -28.62 -3.12 49.21
C GLY A 62 -29.35 -2.39 48.08
N GLN A 63 -28.93 -1.19 47.69
CA GLN A 63 -29.54 -0.40 46.62
C GLN A 63 -28.59 -0.28 45.42
N TRP A 64 -29.16 -0.20 44.21
CA TRP A 64 -28.41 0.09 43.00
C TRP A 64 -28.20 1.61 42.88
N GLU A 65 -26.95 2.01 42.67
CA GLU A 65 -26.56 3.40 42.41
C GLU A 65 -25.70 3.46 41.16
N HIS A 66 -25.98 4.42 40.27
CA HIS A 66 -25.06 4.75 39.19
C HIS A 66 -23.99 5.70 39.72
N ILE A 67 -22.73 5.39 39.47
CA ILE A 67 -21.60 6.27 39.80
C ILE A 67 -20.74 6.50 38.58
N ALA A 68 -20.26 7.72 38.40
CA ALA A 68 -19.32 8.07 37.34
C ALA A 68 -18.27 9.07 37.82
N ALA A 69 -17.09 9.03 37.23
CA ALA A 69 -16.02 9.96 37.51
C ALA A 69 -15.31 10.37 36.21
N THR A 70 -15.20 11.68 35.98
CA THR A 70 -14.64 12.25 34.74
C THR A 70 -13.40 13.07 35.07
N TYR A 71 -12.39 13.05 34.20
CA TYR A 71 -11.23 13.93 34.28
C TYR A 71 -10.87 14.43 32.90
N ASP A 72 -10.86 15.75 32.71
CA ASP A 72 -10.61 16.42 31.42
C ASP A 72 -9.16 16.91 31.26
N GLY A 73 -8.26 16.48 32.15
CA GLY A 73 -6.87 16.95 32.22
C GLY A 73 -6.66 18.16 33.13
N ALA A 74 -7.74 18.82 33.59
CA ALA A 74 -7.65 19.96 34.52
C ALA A 74 -8.59 19.81 35.73
N THR A 75 -9.77 19.23 35.55
CA THR A 75 -10.83 19.14 36.55
C THR A 75 -11.34 17.71 36.65
N ALA A 76 -11.35 17.19 37.88
CA ALA A 76 -11.99 15.91 38.20
C ALA A 76 -13.41 16.18 38.71
N ARG A 77 -14.36 15.36 38.28
CA ARG A 77 -15.77 15.44 38.69
C ARG A 77 -16.28 14.07 39.06
N PHE A 78 -17.18 14.00 40.04
CA PHE A 78 -17.82 12.78 40.49
C PHE A 78 -19.33 12.93 40.44
N TYR A 79 -20.00 11.91 39.90
CA TYR A 79 -21.43 11.84 39.69
C TYR A 79 -22.02 10.66 40.46
N VAL A 80 -23.18 10.87 41.10
CA VAL A 80 -23.98 9.80 41.70
C VAL A 80 -25.42 9.98 41.23
N GLY A 81 -26.01 8.94 40.66
CA GLY A 81 -27.33 9.01 40.03
C GLY A 81 -27.38 10.01 38.87
N GLY A 82 -26.28 10.16 38.13
CA GLY A 82 -26.17 11.06 36.98
C GLY A 82 -26.03 12.54 37.35
N VAL A 83 -26.04 12.89 38.64
CA VAL A 83 -25.88 14.27 39.12
C VAL A 83 -24.46 14.48 39.63
N GLU A 84 -23.83 15.58 39.25
CA GLU A 84 -22.52 15.97 39.78
C GLU A 84 -22.64 16.26 41.28
N VAL A 85 -21.91 15.50 42.09
CA VAL A 85 -21.91 15.64 43.57
C VAL A 85 -20.62 16.27 44.08
N ALA A 86 -19.54 16.21 43.31
CA ALA A 86 -18.27 16.81 43.67
C ALA A 86 -17.44 17.16 42.43
N SER A 87 -16.66 18.24 42.52
CA SER A 87 -15.73 18.67 41.49
C SER A 87 -14.57 19.44 42.11
N LYS A 88 -13.37 19.29 41.55
CA LYS A 88 -12.21 20.10 41.94
C LYS A 88 -11.16 20.17 40.82
N PRO A 89 -10.37 21.27 40.76
CA PRO A 89 -9.12 21.26 40.01
C PRO A 89 -8.25 20.09 40.45
N PHE A 90 -7.70 19.37 39.48
CA PHE A 90 -7.00 18.12 39.73
C PHE A 90 -5.80 17.98 38.80
N THR A 91 -4.65 17.67 39.38
CA THR A 91 -3.39 17.50 38.64
C THR A 91 -2.94 16.06 38.82
N GLY A 92 -3.04 15.23 37.78
CA GLY A 92 -2.65 13.82 37.89
C GLY A 92 -2.54 13.15 36.53
N ASN A 93 -1.74 12.08 36.45
CA ASN A 93 -1.62 11.28 35.25
C ASN A 93 -2.40 9.97 35.42
N VAL A 94 -3.33 9.68 34.50
CA VAL A 94 -4.13 8.46 34.50
C VAL A 94 -3.27 7.20 34.24
N GLY A 95 -1.98 7.34 33.90
CA GLY A 95 -1.04 6.22 33.74
C GLY A 95 -1.32 5.39 32.48
N ASN A 96 -0.31 4.65 31.98
CA ASN A 96 -0.39 3.93 30.69
C ASN A 96 -0.02 2.44 30.75
N THR A 97 0.32 1.88 31.92
CA THR A 97 0.86 0.50 32.03
C THR A 97 0.35 -0.32 33.22
N ASN A 98 -0.80 0.04 33.82
CA ASN A 98 -1.26 -0.65 35.03
C ASN A 98 -2.31 -1.75 34.73
N THR A 99 -2.39 -2.78 35.58
CA THR A 99 -3.44 -3.80 35.50
C THR A 99 -4.77 -3.24 35.98
N TRP A 100 -5.76 -3.14 35.09
CA TRP A 100 -7.11 -2.70 35.42
C TRP A 100 -7.94 -3.86 35.96
N ARG A 101 -8.74 -3.56 36.98
CA ARG A 101 -9.60 -4.53 37.68
C ARG A 101 -11.00 -3.97 37.82
N LEU A 102 -11.97 -4.86 37.71
CA LEU A 102 -13.36 -4.61 38.10
C LEU A 102 -13.61 -5.29 39.44
N GLY A 103 -14.15 -4.55 40.40
CA GLY A 103 -14.48 -5.04 41.74
C GLY A 103 -13.29 -5.33 42.64
N ALA A 104 -12.10 -4.82 42.34
CA ALA A 104 -10.91 -4.97 43.18
C ALA A 104 -9.83 -3.93 42.84
N TYR A 105 -8.98 -3.56 43.79
CA TYR A 105 -7.73 -2.82 43.49
C TYR A 105 -6.48 -3.69 43.64
N GLU A 106 -6.56 -4.80 44.37
CA GLU A 106 -5.48 -5.79 44.55
C GLU A 106 -5.98 -7.23 44.37
N ALA A 107 -5.08 -8.21 44.42
CA ALA A 107 -5.42 -9.63 44.24
C ALA A 107 -5.91 -10.33 45.51
N THR A 108 -5.94 -9.63 46.66
CA THR A 108 -6.40 -10.21 47.93
C THR A 108 -7.89 -9.90 48.16
N PRO A 109 -8.65 -10.82 48.80
CA PRO A 109 -10.07 -10.61 49.10
C PRO A 109 -10.38 -9.35 49.93
N THR A 110 -9.39 -8.80 50.63
CA THR A 110 -9.53 -7.58 51.43
C THR A 110 -9.98 -6.42 50.56
N GLY A 111 -9.30 -6.17 49.43
CA GLY A 111 -9.62 -5.08 48.51
C GLY A 111 -10.76 -5.34 47.53
N PHE A 112 -11.45 -6.48 47.62
CA PHE A 112 -12.57 -6.82 46.73
C PHE A 112 -13.84 -6.05 47.12
N PHE A 113 -14.51 -5.50 46.11
CA PHE A 113 -15.84 -4.91 46.23
C PHE A 113 -16.82 -5.95 46.76
N ASP A 114 -17.49 -5.62 47.86
CA ASP A 114 -18.51 -6.46 48.49
C ASP A 114 -19.87 -6.14 47.88
N GLY A 115 -20.07 -6.50 46.63
CA GLY A 115 -21.30 -6.11 45.94
C GLY A 115 -21.41 -6.66 44.53
N GLN A 116 -22.41 -6.16 43.84
CA GLN A 116 -22.63 -6.42 42.42
C GLN A 116 -22.25 -5.17 41.62
N LEU A 117 -21.66 -5.40 40.46
CA LEU A 117 -21.38 -4.38 39.45
C LEU A 117 -22.19 -4.71 38.21
N ASP A 118 -22.70 -3.69 37.52
CA ASP A 118 -23.36 -3.83 36.23
C ASP A 118 -23.05 -2.59 35.37
N ASN A 119 -23.19 -2.71 34.04
CA ASN A 119 -23.01 -1.63 33.07
C ASN A 119 -21.72 -0.80 33.28
N VAL A 120 -20.59 -1.48 33.51
CA VAL A 120 -19.29 -0.83 33.72
C VAL A 120 -18.77 -0.28 32.38
N ARG A 121 -18.44 1.02 32.33
CA ARG A 121 -17.88 1.67 31.14
C ARG A 121 -16.62 2.45 31.48
N ILE A 122 -15.69 2.45 30.53
CA ILE A 122 -14.41 3.16 30.62
C ILE A 122 -14.22 3.91 29.31
N TYR A 123 -13.98 5.21 29.39
CA TYR A 123 -13.78 6.10 28.25
C TYR A 123 -12.40 6.74 28.32
N ASP A 124 -11.75 6.88 27.17
CA ASP A 124 -10.48 7.59 26.98
C ASP A 124 -10.62 9.13 26.99
N ARG A 125 -11.86 9.64 27.01
CA ARG A 125 -12.21 11.06 27.16
C ARG A 125 -13.02 11.34 28.42
N ALA A 126 -13.12 12.61 28.80
CA ALA A 126 -14.12 13.07 29.75
C ALA A 126 -15.50 13.11 29.08
N LEU A 127 -16.51 12.58 29.76
CA LEU A 127 -17.91 12.74 29.36
C LEU A 127 -18.47 14.03 29.95
N THR A 128 -19.38 14.65 29.23
CA THR A 128 -20.21 15.75 29.75
C THR A 128 -21.27 15.20 30.71
N ALA A 129 -21.85 16.07 31.56
CA ALA A 129 -22.94 15.68 32.45
C ALA A 129 -24.16 15.10 31.70
N ALA A 130 -24.44 15.59 30.49
CA ALA A 130 -25.52 15.07 29.66
C ALA A 130 -25.22 13.64 29.17
N GLU A 131 -23.99 13.36 28.74
CA GLU A 131 -23.56 12.01 28.35
C GLU A 131 -23.61 11.04 29.52
N VAL A 132 -23.16 11.44 30.72
CA VAL A 132 -23.26 10.63 31.95
C VAL A 132 -24.73 10.32 32.30
N ALA A 133 -25.65 11.27 32.11
CA ALA A 133 -27.07 11.05 32.34
C ALA A 133 -27.68 10.06 31.32
N VAL A 134 -27.25 10.14 30.05
CA VAL A 134 -27.63 9.18 29.01
C VAL A 134 -27.11 7.78 29.35
N ASP A 135 -25.85 7.65 29.74
CA ASP A 135 -25.23 6.37 30.10
C ASP A 135 -25.87 5.74 31.34
N MET A 136 -26.26 6.55 32.33
CA MET A 136 -27.04 6.09 33.48
C MET A 136 -28.38 5.48 33.05
N SER A 137 -29.10 6.15 32.17
CA SER A 137 -30.46 5.77 31.75
C SER A 137 -30.48 4.65 30.70
N SER A 138 -29.32 4.29 30.15
CA SER A 138 -29.18 3.28 29.11
C SER A 138 -28.44 2.04 29.63
N ARG A 139 -28.96 0.85 29.29
CA ARG A 139 -28.22 -0.40 29.49
C ARG A 139 -27.19 -0.56 28.38
N ILE A 140 -26.04 -1.15 28.69
CA ILE A 140 -25.17 -1.76 27.70
C ILE A 140 -26.00 -2.86 27.01
N GLN A 141 -26.40 -2.61 25.76
CA GLN A 141 -27.03 -3.65 24.94
C GLN A 141 -25.95 -4.67 24.58
N GLN A 142 -26.28 -5.95 24.70
CA GLN A 142 -25.42 -6.99 24.16
C GLN A 142 -25.39 -6.80 22.64
N GLU A 143 -24.20 -6.65 22.06
CA GLU A 143 -24.05 -6.67 20.62
C GLU A 143 -24.53 -8.03 20.11
N THR A 144 -25.49 -8.02 19.18
CA THR A 144 -26.14 -9.24 18.66
C THR A 144 -26.07 -9.35 17.14
N THR A 145 -25.45 -8.38 16.47
CA THR A 145 -25.27 -8.41 15.02
C THR A 145 -24.23 -9.46 14.68
N PRO A 146 -24.55 -10.45 13.82
CA PRO A 146 -23.55 -11.40 13.34
C PRO A 146 -22.47 -10.71 12.51
N PRO A 147 -21.20 -11.12 12.63
CA PRO A 147 -20.16 -10.69 11.71
C PRO A 147 -20.44 -11.20 10.30
N VAL A 148 -19.96 -10.46 9.29
CA VAL A 148 -20.04 -10.83 7.87
C VAL A 148 -18.68 -10.76 7.20
N VAL A 149 -18.48 -11.63 6.21
CA VAL A 149 -17.32 -11.58 5.32
C VAL A 149 -17.54 -10.46 4.30
N THR A 150 -16.63 -9.49 4.27
CA THR A 150 -16.66 -8.35 3.35
C THR A 150 -15.75 -8.53 2.14
N LYS A 151 -14.69 -9.35 2.25
CA LYS A 151 -13.76 -9.64 1.16
C LYS A 151 -13.16 -11.03 1.32
N ALA A 152 -12.95 -11.72 0.20
CA ALA A 152 -12.22 -12.99 0.12
C ALA A 152 -11.15 -12.90 -0.98
N THR A 153 -9.96 -13.42 -0.71
CA THR A 153 -8.85 -13.50 -1.68
C THR A 153 -8.33 -14.93 -1.73
N PRO A 154 -8.08 -15.53 -2.92
CA PRO A 154 -8.45 -15.01 -4.24
C PRO A 154 -9.96 -14.80 -4.38
N ALA A 155 -10.38 -13.96 -5.33
CA ALA A 155 -11.80 -13.77 -5.64
C ALA A 155 -12.44 -15.10 -6.07
N ASP A 156 -13.74 -15.26 -5.78
CA ASP A 156 -14.49 -16.46 -6.13
C ASP A 156 -14.49 -16.70 -7.65
N GLY A 157 -14.25 -17.94 -8.05
CA GLY A 157 -14.12 -18.36 -9.44
C GLY A 157 -12.85 -17.90 -10.14
N SER A 158 -11.90 -17.25 -9.45
CA SER A 158 -10.69 -16.76 -10.10
C SER A 158 -9.82 -17.90 -10.64
N SER A 159 -9.18 -17.70 -11.78
CA SER A 159 -8.27 -18.65 -12.44
C SER A 159 -6.90 -18.05 -12.61
N GLY A 160 -5.84 -18.88 -12.63
CA GLY A 160 -4.48 -18.37 -12.76
C GLY A 160 -3.92 -17.78 -11.46
N SER A 161 -4.47 -18.18 -10.30
CA SER A 161 -3.94 -17.78 -9.00
C SER A 161 -2.53 -18.36 -8.78
N ASN A 162 -1.66 -17.57 -8.16
CA ASN A 162 -0.28 -17.95 -7.86
C ASN A 162 -0.22 -19.26 -7.06
N ALA A 163 0.71 -20.17 -7.39
CA ALA A 163 0.88 -21.41 -6.63
C ALA A 163 1.27 -21.18 -5.16
N GLY A 164 1.86 -20.04 -4.81
CA GLY A 164 2.14 -19.60 -3.44
C GLY A 164 1.01 -18.85 -2.75
N THR A 165 -0.20 -18.80 -3.34
CA THR A 165 -1.35 -18.06 -2.78
C THR A 165 -1.65 -18.47 -1.34
N THR A 166 -1.80 -17.46 -0.49
CA THR A 166 -2.30 -17.57 0.89
C THR A 166 -3.71 -16.98 0.95
N PRO A 167 -4.77 -17.80 1.03
CA PRO A 167 -6.13 -17.28 1.06
C PRO A 167 -6.38 -16.36 2.26
N THR A 168 -7.12 -15.27 2.04
CA THR A 168 -7.52 -14.34 3.10
C THR A 168 -9.01 -14.09 3.11
N VAL A 169 -9.53 -13.74 4.28
CA VAL A 169 -10.91 -13.28 4.47
C VAL A 169 -10.93 -12.07 5.39
N THR A 170 -11.61 -11.00 4.97
CA THR A 170 -11.81 -9.79 5.77
C THR A 170 -13.24 -9.75 6.29
N PHE A 171 -13.40 -9.37 7.55
CA PHE A 171 -14.68 -9.22 8.22
C PHE A 171 -15.07 -7.74 8.36
N ASN A 172 -16.37 -7.45 8.47
CA ASN A 172 -16.87 -6.11 8.76
C ASN A 172 -16.47 -5.61 10.16
N GLU A 173 -16.13 -6.53 11.08
CA GLU A 173 -15.85 -6.20 12.47
C GLU A 173 -14.74 -7.08 13.10
N PRO A 174 -14.21 -6.70 14.27
CA PRO A 174 -13.21 -7.51 14.95
C PRO A 174 -13.75 -8.88 15.43
N MET A 175 -13.16 -9.94 14.89
CA MET A 175 -13.44 -11.33 15.28
C MET A 175 -12.69 -11.78 16.55
N ARG A 176 -13.24 -12.78 17.23
CA ARG A 176 -12.55 -13.52 18.29
C ARG A 176 -11.51 -14.45 17.69
N SER A 177 -10.24 -14.11 17.84
CA SER A 177 -9.10 -14.84 17.24
C SER A 177 -9.09 -16.33 17.57
N SER A 178 -9.49 -16.74 18.78
CA SER A 178 -9.52 -18.14 19.19
C SER A 178 -10.60 -19.00 18.47
N SER A 179 -11.57 -18.37 17.81
CA SER A 179 -12.57 -19.06 16.99
C SER A 179 -12.11 -19.29 15.54
N ILE A 180 -11.03 -18.62 15.12
CA ILE A 180 -10.47 -18.71 13.77
C ILE A 180 -9.27 -19.66 13.82
N THR A 181 -9.48 -20.90 13.43
CA THR A 181 -8.52 -22.00 13.53
C THR A 181 -8.44 -22.75 12.19
N THR A 182 -7.55 -23.73 12.09
CA THR A 182 -7.47 -24.62 10.92
C THR A 182 -8.69 -25.53 10.74
N THR A 183 -9.63 -25.56 11.69
CA THR A 183 -10.90 -26.29 11.53
C THR A 183 -12.05 -25.39 11.10
N THR A 184 -11.99 -24.09 11.40
CA THR A 184 -13.03 -23.11 11.02
C THR A 184 -12.65 -22.28 9.80
N PHE A 185 -11.36 -22.23 9.42
CA PHE A 185 -10.88 -21.66 8.17
C PHE A 185 -10.00 -22.70 7.45
N GLN A 186 -10.53 -23.28 6.37
CA GLN A 186 -9.94 -24.44 5.69
C GLN A 186 -9.75 -24.18 4.20
N LEU A 187 -8.70 -24.80 3.65
CA LEU A 187 -8.45 -24.92 2.21
C LEU A 187 -8.58 -26.40 1.83
N LYS A 188 -9.34 -26.70 0.79
CA LYS A 188 -9.51 -28.06 0.25
C LYS A 188 -9.10 -28.12 -1.21
N ASP A 189 -8.50 -29.23 -1.62
CA ASP A 189 -8.18 -29.48 -3.01
C ASP A 189 -9.41 -29.96 -3.81
N GLY A 190 -9.22 -30.18 -5.12
CA GLY A 190 -10.28 -30.66 -6.02
C GLY A 190 -10.82 -32.06 -5.69
N THR A 191 -10.16 -32.82 -4.82
CA THR A 191 -10.67 -34.12 -4.31
C THR A 191 -11.50 -33.97 -3.04
N GLY A 192 -11.53 -32.77 -2.46
CA GLY A 192 -12.16 -32.46 -1.18
C GLY A 192 -11.27 -32.71 0.04
N ALA A 193 -10.01 -33.08 -0.15
CA ALA A 193 -9.06 -33.28 0.94
C ALA A 193 -8.57 -31.93 1.49
N VAL A 194 -8.38 -31.83 2.80
CA VAL A 194 -7.88 -30.61 3.46
C VAL A 194 -6.40 -30.44 3.15
N VAL A 195 -6.03 -29.29 2.59
CA VAL A 195 -4.65 -28.87 2.38
C VAL A 195 -4.06 -28.44 3.72
N PRO A 196 -2.94 -29.04 4.17
CA PRO A 196 -2.29 -28.62 5.41
C PRO A 196 -1.90 -27.14 5.37
N ALA A 197 -2.32 -26.39 6.38
CA ALA A 197 -2.11 -24.95 6.46
C ALA A 197 -2.01 -24.47 7.92
N THR A 198 -1.48 -23.27 8.11
CA THR A 198 -1.64 -22.49 9.34
C THR A 198 -2.64 -21.36 9.14
N VAL A 199 -3.20 -20.85 10.24
CA VAL A 199 -4.16 -19.74 10.21
C VAL A 199 -3.72 -18.67 11.20
N ALA A 200 -3.78 -17.41 10.77
CA ALA A 200 -3.54 -16.23 11.59
C ALA A 200 -4.68 -15.23 11.42
N TYR A 201 -4.94 -14.40 12.43
CA TYR A 201 -5.94 -13.33 12.38
C TYR A 201 -5.37 -12.02 12.92
N SER A 202 -5.56 -10.94 12.15
CA SER A 202 -5.22 -9.57 12.53
C SER A 202 -6.50 -8.80 12.85
N SER A 203 -6.67 -8.38 14.10
CA SER A 203 -7.81 -7.55 14.52
C SER A 203 -7.74 -6.13 13.96
N ALA A 204 -6.54 -5.61 13.70
CA ALA A 204 -6.33 -4.28 13.13
C ALA A 204 -6.88 -4.19 11.70
N THR A 205 -6.60 -5.20 10.88
CA THR A 205 -7.07 -5.27 9.49
C THR A 205 -8.33 -6.13 9.33
N ARG A 206 -8.89 -6.64 10.43
CA ARG A 206 -10.04 -7.56 10.47
C ARG A 206 -9.91 -8.73 9.50
N THR A 207 -8.67 -9.19 9.26
CA THR A 207 -8.37 -10.14 8.21
C THR A 207 -7.76 -11.41 8.79
N ALA A 208 -8.33 -12.56 8.42
CA ALA A 208 -7.73 -13.86 8.65
C ALA A 208 -6.97 -14.32 7.40
N THR A 209 -5.83 -14.94 7.61
CA THR A 209 -4.94 -15.47 6.55
C THR A 209 -4.71 -16.95 6.79
N LEU A 210 -4.89 -17.74 5.74
CA LEU A 210 -4.57 -19.16 5.68
C LEU A 210 -3.30 -19.34 4.84
N THR A 211 -2.27 -19.96 5.42
CA THR A 211 -0.97 -20.17 4.78
C THR A 211 -0.75 -21.67 4.55
N PRO A 212 -0.81 -22.16 3.30
CA PRO A 212 -0.47 -23.54 2.98
C PRO A 212 0.96 -23.89 3.41
N GLN A 213 1.18 -25.14 3.84
CA GLN A 213 2.50 -25.65 4.24
C GLN A 213 3.39 -26.09 3.07
N SER A 214 2.89 -25.98 1.84
CA SER A 214 3.62 -26.21 0.61
C SER A 214 3.01 -25.39 -0.51
N ALA A 215 3.75 -25.17 -1.60
CA ALA A 215 3.16 -24.63 -2.83
C ALA A 215 1.94 -25.46 -3.25
N LEU A 216 0.90 -24.78 -3.72
CA LEU A 216 -0.26 -25.40 -4.34
C LEU A 216 0.12 -26.01 -5.69
N ALA A 217 -0.56 -27.07 -6.09
CA ALA A 217 -0.37 -27.69 -7.39
C ALA A 217 -0.86 -26.76 -8.50
N TYR A 218 -0.15 -26.73 -9.62
CA TYR A 218 -0.57 -25.99 -10.82
C TYR A 218 -1.81 -26.64 -11.47
N GLY A 219 -2.62 -25.84 -12.16
CA GLY A 219 -3.80 -26.26 -12.91
C GLY A 219 -4.90 -26.88 -12.04
N SER A 220 -4.87 -26.61 -10.73
CA SER A 220 -5.68 -27.31 -9.75
C SER A 220 -6.71 -26.36 -9.13
N GLY A 221 -7.93 -26.87 -8.98
CA GLY A 221 -9.02 -26.17 -8.28
C GLY A 221 -8.90 -26.35 -6.77
N TYR A 222 -9.15 -25.27 -6.04
CA TYR A 222 -9.18 -25.24 -4.58
C TYR A 222 -10.46 -24.59 -4.09
N THR A 223 -10.96 -25.05 -2.94
CA THR A 223 -12.13 -24.48 -2.26
C THR A 223 -11.74 -24.02 -0.87
N VAL A 224 -12.04 -22.78 -0.55
CA VAL A 224 -11.83 -22.20 0.77
C VAL A 224 -13.15 -22.22 1.54
N THR A 225 -13.10 -22.49 2.84
CA THR A 225 -14.27 -22.56 3.72
C THR A 225 -14.03 -21.77 4.99
N VAL A 226 -14.92 -20.82 5.30
CA VAL A 226 -15.02 -20.15 6.60
C VAL A 226 -16.31 -20.62 7.26
N GLN A 227 -16.17 -21.46 8.29
CA GLN A 227 -17.29 -22.10 8.97
C GLN A 227 -18.11 -21.06 9.73
N GLY A 228 -19.40 -20.97 9.41
CA GLY A 228 -20.40 -20.23 10.18
C GLY A 228 -21.29 -21.16 10.99
N GLY A 229 -22.29 -20.59 11.67
CA GLY A 229 -23.22 -21.33 12.52
C GLY A 229 -22.55 -21.94 13.76
N ALA A 230 -23.20 -22.95 14.36
CA ALA A 230 -22.71 -23.59 15.59
C ALA A 230 -21.30 -24.18 15.41
N GLY A 231 -20.36 -23.77 16.26
CA GLY A 231 -18.95 -24.18 16.18
C GLY A 231 -18.12 -23.43 15.11
N GLY A 232 -18.72 -22.44 14.45
CA GLY A 232 -18.05 -21.57 13.49
C GLY A 232 -17.27 -20.42 14.12
N VAL A 233 -16.78 -19.52 13.26
CA VAL A 233 -16.11 -18.29 13.68
C VAL A 233 -17.10 -17.35 14.37
N ALA A 234 -16.63 -16.63 15.39
CA ALA A 234 -17.43 -15.71 16.18
C ALA A 234 -16.73 -14.36 16.37
N ASP A 235 -17.51 -13.31 16.57
CA ASP A 235 -17.00 -12.02 17.00
C ASP A 235 -16.54 -12.04 18.49
N ASN A 236 -16.01 -10.91 18.97
CA ASN A 236 -15.60 -10.77 20.35
C ASN A 236 -16.77 -10.89 21.35
N PHE A 237 -17.99 -10.57 20.94
CA PHE A 237 -19.22 -10.66 21.73
C PHE A 237 -19.86 -12.05 21.73
N GLY A 238 -19.35 -12.97 20.90
CA GLY A 238 -19.82 -14.34 20.76
C GLY A 238 -20.89 -14.54 19.68
N ASN A 239 -21.20 -13.53 18.86
CA ASN A 239 -22.08 -13.68 17.72
C ASN A 239 -21.37 -14.48 16.64
N LEU A 240 -22.03 -15.55 16.19
CA LEU A 240 -21.49 -16.46 15.18
C LEU A 240 -21.68 -15.85 13.80
N LEU A 241 -20.71 -16.03 12.90
CA LEU A 241 -20.93 -15.82 11.46
C LEU A 241 -22.17 -16.62 11.04
N ALA A 242 -23.16 -15.95 10.47
CA ALA A 242 -24.50 -16.52 10.32
C ALA A 242 -24.54 -17.81 9.48
N ALA A 243 -23.75 -17.88 8.42
CA ALA A 243 -23.66 -19.02 7.51
C ALA A 243 -22.22 -19.30 7.09
N THR A 244 -21.92 -20.57 6.79
CA THR A 244 -20.64 -20.96 6.21
C THR A 244 -20.44 -20.26 4.87
N THR A 245 -19.30 -19.60 4.72
CA THR A 245 -18.87 -18.96 3.48
C THR A 245 -17.90 -19.88 2.76
N THR A 246 -18.14 -20.14 1.48
CA THR A 246 -17.28 -20.95 0.62
C THR A 246 -17.06 -20.26 -0.71
N TRP A 247 -15.85 -20.35 -1.23
CA TRP A 247 -15.52 -19.90 -2.58
C TRP A 247 -14.42 -20.78 -3.16
N SER A 248 -14.24 -20.73 -4.47
CA SER A 248 -13.24 -21.53 -5.16
C SER A 248 -12.32 -20.68 -6.03
N PHE A 249 -11.11 -21.19 -6.29
CA PHE A 249 -10.17 -20.60 -7.24
C PHE A 249 -9.35 -21.70 -7.91
N THR A 250 -8.76 -21.40 -9.06
CA THR A 250 -7.87 -22.30 -9.81
C THR A 250 -6.49 -21.68 -9.91
N THR A 251 -5.45 -22.47 -9.63
CA THR A 251 -4.06 -22.04 -9.76
C THR A 251 -3.63 -21.92 -11.23
N GLU A 252 -2.50 -21.26 -11.47
CA GLU A 252 -1.82 -21.19 -12.77
C GLU A 252 -1.64 -22.58 -13.39
N ALA A 253 -1.82 -22.71 -14.71
CA ALA A 253 -1.77 -24.02 -15.40
C ALA A 253 -0.38 -24.67 -15.39
N SER A 254 0.68 -23.87 -15.34
CA SER A 254 2.07 -24.29 -15.28
C SER A 254 2.90 -23.25 -14.53
N PRO A 255 4.11 -23.61 -14.04
CA PRO A 255 5.07 -22.61 -13.58
C PRO A 255 5.34 -21.58 -14.68
N PRO A 256 5.44 -20.28 -14.35
CA PRO A 256 6.10 -19.28 -15.18
C PRO A 256 7.63 -19.40 -15.04
N ASP A 257 8.37 -18.60 -15.80
CA ASP A 257 9.84 -18.73 -15.86
C ASP A 257 10.58 -18.05 -14.72
N ILE A 258 9.93 -17.06 -14.09
CA ILE A 258 10.48 -16.26 -13.00
C ILE A 258 9.87 -16.71 -11.67
N LEU A 259 10.73 -17.11 -10.73
CA LEU A 259 10.38 -17.32 -9.33
C LEU A 259 10.86 -16.14 -8.50
N VAL A 260 9.94 -15.46 -7.83
CA VAL A 260 10.24 -14.47 -6.79
C VAL A 260 10.23 -15.17 -5.43
N VAL A 261 11.38 -15.21 -4.77
CA VAL A 261 11.52 -15.78 -3.42
C VAL A 261 11.48 -14.65 -2.39
N THR A 262 10.54 -14.76 -1.47
CA THR A 262 10.25 -13.80 -0.41
C THR A 262 10.46 -14.43 0.97
N SER A 263 10.28 -13.66 2.03
CA SER A 263 10.42 -14.17 3.39
C SER A 263 9.41 -13.53 4.32
N THR A 264 8.60 -14.32 5.00
CA THR A 264 7.73 -13.86 6.07
C THR A 264 8.50 -13.20 7.23
N ALA A 265 9.75 -13.59 7.47
CA ALA A 265 10.62 -12.96 8.47
C ALA A 265 11.22 -11.61 8.01
N ARG A 266 11.35 -11.40 6.69
CA ARG A 266 11.81 -10.16 6.06
C ARG A 266 10.90 -9.81 4.87
N PRO A 267 9.69 -9.30 5.14
CA PRO A 267 8.59 -9.26 4.16
C PRO A 267 8.78 -8.29 3.00
N PHE A 268 9.76 -7.39 3.07
CA PHE A 268 10.00 -6.36 2.05
C PHE A 268 10.26 -6.92 0.65
N GLY A 269 10.80 -8.14 0.55
CA GLY A 269 11.01 -8.82 -0.73
C GLY A 269 9.71 -9.09 -1.51
N SER A 270 8.54 -9.08 -0.85
CA SER A 270 7.24 -9.27 -1.52
C SER A 270 6.93 -8.18 -2.53
N TYR A 271 7.46 -6.97 -2.35
CA TYR A 271 7.24 -5.84 -3.25
C TYR A 271 7.99 -5.99 -4.60
N VAL A 272 8.88 -6.97 -4.75
CA VAL A 272 9.49 -7.31 -6.04
C VAL A 272 8.43 -7.68 -7.08
N GLY A 273 7.32 -8.31 -6.67
CA GLY A 273 6.22 -8.60 -7.58
C GLY A 273 5.61 -7.34 -8.20
N GLU A 274 5.50 -6.26 -7.43
CA GLU A 274 4.99 -4.98 -7.93
C GLU A 274 5.98 -4.30 -8.89
N ILE A 275 7.29 -4.42 -8.64
CA ILE A 275 8.34 -3.98 -9.57
C ILE A 275 8.23 -4.72 -10.91
N LEU A 276 8.09 -6.04 -10.89
CA LEU A 276 7.99 -6.85 -12.10
C LEU A 276 6.73 -6.50 -12.90
N LYS A 277 5.57 -6.36 -12.24
CA LYS A 277 4.33 -5.91 -12.88
C LYS A 277 4.46 -4.52 -13.48
N ASN A 278 5.01 -3.56 -12.75
CA ASN A 278 5.20 -2.19 -13.25
C ASN A 278 6.03 -2.21 -14.56
N GLU A 279 7.07 -3.03 -14.61
CA GLU A 279 7.90 -3.24 -15.81
C GLU A 279 7.31 -4.21 -16.85
N GLY A 280 6.10 -4.75 -16.62
CA GLY A 280 5.34 -5.57 -17.58
C GLY A 280 5.69 -7.05 -17.58
N LEU A 281 6.53 -7.51 -16.67
CA LEU A 281 6.83 -8.92 -16.44
C LEU A 281 5.74 -9.50 -15.52
N ASN A 282 4.62 -9.92 -16.12
CA ASN A 282 3.48 -10.48 -15.38
C ASN A 282 3.53 -12.02 -15.23
N ALA A 283 4.58 -12.66 -15.78
CA ALA A 283 4.79 -14.11 -15.73
C ALA A 283 5.78 -14.46 -14.62
N PHE A 284 5.32 -14.48 -13.37
CA PHE A 284 6.11 -14.90 -12.22
C PHE A 284 5.27 -15.57 -11.15
N THR A 285 5.91 -16.46 -10.39
CA THR A 285 5.36 -17.06 -9.17
C THR A 285 6.08 -16.49 -7.96
N THR A 286 5.39 -16.34 -6.84
CA THR A 286 5.96 -15.79 -5.61
C THR A 286 5.84 -16.84 -4.52
N ILE A 287 6.93 -17.10 -3.81
CA ILE A 287 6.94 -18.13 -2.77
C ILE A 287 7.74 -17.68 -1.56
N ASP A 288 7.43 -18.24 -0.37
CA ASP A 288 8.28 -18.06 0.80
C ASP A 288 9.54 -18.93 0.69
N VAL A 289 10.66 -18.39 1.15
CA VAL A 289 11.98 -19.03 1.18
C VAL A 289 11.97 -20.41 1.82
N ALA A 290 11.08 -20.65 2.80
CA ALA A 290 10.91 -21.94 3.48
C ALA A 290 10.60 -23.10 2.52
N PHE A 291 10.07 -22.81 1.32
CA PHE A 291 9.73 -23.82 0.32
C PHE A 291 10.81 -24.07 -0.73
N ILE A 292 11.96 -23.39 -0.67
CA ILE A 292 13.09 -23.66 -1.57
C ILE A 292 13.51 -25.13 -1.46
N SER A 293 13.52 -25.80 -2.61
CA SER A 293 14.04 -27.15 -2.79
C SER A 293 14.55 -27.33 -4.22
N PRO A 294 15.43 -28.31 -4.50
CA PRO A 294 15.86 -28.59 -5.87
C PRO A 294 14.69 -28.89 -6.82
N ALA A 295 13.66 -29.60 -6.33
CA ALA A 295 12.48 -29.91 -7.13
C ALA A 295 11.70 -28.65 -7.51
N LEU A 296 11.48 -27.73 -6.56
CA LEU A 296 10.85 -26.43 -6.87
C LEU A 296 11.67 -25.65 -7.90
N LEU A 297 12.98 -25.49 -7.67
CA LEU A 297 13.85 -24.65 -8.50
C LEU A 297 13.94 -25.17 -9.94
N SER A 298 13.87 -26.49 -10.16
CA SER A 298 13.94 -27.09 -11.49
C SER A 298 12.81 -26.68 -12.45
N GLY A 299 11.72 -26.11 -11.93
CA GLY A 299 10.60 -25.60 -12.73
C GLY A 299 10.77 -24.17 -13.24
N PHE A 300 11.88 -23.51 -12.91
CA PHE A 300 12.09 -22.08 -13.22
C PHE A 300 13.44 -21.86 -13.88
N ASP A 301 13.49 -20.84 -14.75
CA ASP A 301 14.73 -20.41 -15.38
C ASP A 301 15.43 -19.30 -14.57
N VAL A 302 14.64 -18.41 -13.96
CA VAL A 302 15.12 -17.25 -13.22
C VAL A 302 14.59 -17.27 -11.79
N VAL A 303 15.46 -17.01 -10.82
CA VAL A 303 15.09 -16.80 -9.42
C VAL A 303 15.49 -15.38 -9.02
N VAL A 304 14.52 -14.58 -8.59
CA VAL A 304 14.75 -13.30 -7.91
C VAL A 304 14.59 -13.50 -6.41
N LEU A 305 15.70 -13.49 -5.68
CA LEU A 305 15.75 -13.73 -4.25
C LEU A 305 15.76 -12.39 -3.50
N GLY A 306 14.71 -12.09 -2.74
CA GLY A 306 14.65 -10.92 -1.86
C GLY A 306 15.61 -11.01 -0.66
N ASP A 307 15.72 -9.93 0.12
CA ASP A 307 16.53 -9.88 1.35
C ASP A 307 16.01 -10.91 2.36
N THR A 308 16.72 -12.03 2.50
CA THR A 308 16.35 -13.11 3.43
C THR A 308 17.57 -13.84 3.96
N ALA A 309 17.41 -14.50 5.11
CA ALA A 309 18.40 -15.41 5.65
C ALA A 309 18.19 -16.81 5.06
N LEU A 310 19.28 -17.50 4.73
CA LEU A 310 19.24 -18.85 4.17
C LEU A 310 19.80 -19.89 5.13
N THR A 311 19.21 -21.07 5.11
CA THR A 311 19.80 -22.27 5.70
C THR A 311 20.88 -22.84 4.77
N PRO A 312 21.84 -23.61 5.30
CA PRO A 312 22.85 -24.28 4.46
C PRO A 312 22.25 -25.18 3.37
N ALA A 313 21.09 -25.81 3.63
CA ALA A 313 20.40 -26.64 2.64
C ALA A 313 19.83 -25.82 1.48
N GLN A 314 19.29 -24.63 1.75
CA GLN A 314 18.81 -23.72 0.72
C GLN A 314 19.97 -23.15 -0.10
N VAL A 315 21.09 -22.81 0.54
CA VAL A 315 22.33 -22.38 -0.16
C VAL A 315 22.82 -23.46 -1.11
N THR A 316 22.88 -24.73 -0.66
CA THR A 316 23.24 -25.87 -1.52
C THR A 316 22.26 -26.04 -2.68
N SER A 317 20.95 -25.91 -2.43
CA SER A 317 19.92 -26.05 -3.46
C SER A 317 20.05 -24.97 -4.54
N LEU A 318 20.22 -23.71 -4.14
CA LEU A 318 20.43 -22.59 -5.05
C LEU A 318 21.74 -22.73 -5.83
N THR A 319 22.84 -23.08 -5.15
CA THR A 319 24.16 -23.26 -5.79
C THR A 319 24.11 -24.36 -6.84
N GLY A 320 23.58 -25.54 -6.49
CA GLY A 320 23.47 -26.66 -7.42
C GLY A 320 22.53 -26.37 -8.60
N TRP A 321 21.45 -25.61 -8.38
CA TRP A 321 20.56 -25.18 -9.45
C TRP A 321 21.24 -24.18 -10.41
N VAL A 322 21.98 -23.20 -9.88
CA VAL A 322 22.76 -22.26 -10.71
C VAL A 322 23.86 -23.01 -11.48
N ASP A 323 24.60 -23.92 -10.85
CA ASP A 323 25.59 -24.78 -11.55
C ASP A 323 24.95 -25.63 -12.66
N GLY A 324 23.68 -26.00 -12.50
CA GLY A 324 22.84 -26.68 -13.49
C GLY A 324 22.30 -25.77 -14.61
N GLY A 325 22.67 -24.49 -14.63
CA GLY A 325 22.26 -23.52 -15.65
C GLY A 325 21.24 -22.47 -15.19
N GLY A 326 20.81 -22.49 -13.93
CA GLY A 326 19.86 -21.51 -13.39
C GLY A 326 20.38 -20.06 -13.34
N ASN A 327 19.47 -19.09 -13.42
CA ASN A 327 19.76 -17.66 -13.36
C ASN A 327 19.31 -17.04 -12.03
N LEU A 328 20.24 -16.74 -11.12
CA LEU A 328 19.93 -16.13 -9.81
C LEU A 328 20.18 -14.62 -9.81
N VAL A 329 19.18 -13.83 -9.41
CA VAL A 329 19.35 -12.42 -9.02
C VAL A 329 19.04 -12.29 -7.53
N ALA A 330 20.04 -11.95 -6.71
CA ALA A 330 19.87 -11.80 -5.27
C ALA A 330 19.89 -10.32 -4.84
N LEU A 331 18.90 -9.90 -4.05
CA LEU A 331 18.71 -8.54 -3.58
C LEU A 331 19.16 -8.44 -2.11
N ARG A 332 20.29 -7.78 -1.85
CA ARG A 332 21.00 -7.80 -0.56
C ARG A 332 21.20 -9.24 -0.04
N PRO A 333 22.02 -10.04 -0.74
CA PRO A 333 22.10 -11.48 -0.52
C PRO A 333 22.60 -11.85 0.89
N ASP A 334 22.09 -12.97 1.42
CA ASP A 334 22.72 -13.68 2.54
C ASP A 334 24.21 -13.91 2.24
N LYS A 335 25.07 -13.64 3.24
CA LYS A 335 26.53 -13.73 3.08
C LYS A 335 27.01 -15.14 2.69
N GLN A 336 26.24 -16.17 2.98
CA GLN A 336 26.54 -17.54 2.56
C GLN A 336 26.56 -17.71 1.03
N LEU A 337 25.89 -16.84 0.27
CA LEU A 337 25.91 -16.86 -1.20
C LEU A 337 27.12 -16.12 -1.79
N ALA A 338 27.97 -15.47 -0.98
CA ALA A 338 29.06 -14.63 -1.50
C ALA A 338 29.99 -15.40 -2.47
N GLY A 339 30.30 -16.67 -2.17
CA GLY A 339 31.10 -17.53 -3.06
C GLY A 339 30.42 -17.79 -4.40
N LEU A 340 29.13 -18.15 -4.40
CA LEU A 340 28.34 -18.37 -5.62
C LEU A 340 28.31 -17.10 -6.49
N LEU A 341 28.15 -15.94 -5.84
CA LEU A 341 28.07 -14.64 -6.48
C LEU A 341 29.42 -14.08 -6.92
N GLY A 342 30.54 -14.76 -6.60
CA GLY A 342 31.91 -14.28 -6.90
C GLY A 342 32.26 -13.00 -6.15
N LEU A 343 31.80 -12.87 -4.91
CA LEU A 343 32.01 -11.71 -4.06
C LEU A 343 32.74 -12.10 -2.78
N THR A 344 33.50 -11.15 -2.23
CA THR A 344 33.97 -11.23 -0.84
C THR A 344 33.22 -10.21 -0.01
N ALA A 345 32.51 -10.66 1.01
CA ALA A 345 31.70 -9.81 1.87
C ALA A 345 32.56 -9.07 2.91
N SER A 346 32.24 -7.80 3.14
CA SER A 346 32.70 -7.02 4.29
C SER A 346 31.61 -6.98 5.38
N THR A 347 32.00 -6.63 6.60
CA THR A 347 31.08 -6.25 7.68
C THR A 347 30.60 -4.80 7.57
N ALA A 348 31.26 -3.99 6.74
CA ALA A 348 30.89 -2.60 6.51
C ALA A 348 29.64 -2.50 5.61
N THR A 349 28.88 -1.43 5.81
CA THR A 349 27.67 -1.10 5.05
C THR A 349 27.67 0.36 4.64
N ARG A 350 26.78 0.73 3.71
CA ARG A 350 26.51 2.11 3.30
C ARG A 350 25.03 2.29 3.05
N SER A 351 24.44 3.30 3.67
CA SER A 351 23.01 3.56 3.56
C SER A 351 22.73 4.89 2.88
N ASN A 352 21.60 4.97 2.16
CA ASN A 352 21.04 6.20 1.59
C ASN A 352 22.09 7.00 0.78
N ALA A 353 22.69 6.35 -0.21
CA ALA A 353 23.79 6.90 -0.98
C ALA A 353 23.47 6.84 -2.47
N TYR A 354 24.49 6.69 -3.33
CA TYR A 354 24.33 6.75 -4.77
C TYR A 354 24.86 5.47 -5.43
N LEU A 355 24.34 5.16 -6.61
CA LEU A 355 24.96 4.24 -7.55
C LEU A 355 25.11 4.90 -8.93
N LYS A 356 26.01 4.36 -9.74
CA LYS A 356 26.11 4.69 -11.16
C LYS A 356 26.16 3.40 -11.96
N VAL A 357 25.29 3.29 -12.96
CA VAL A 357 25.24 2.13 -13.87
C VAL A 357 26.31 2.28 -14.95
N ASP A 358 27.01 1.19 -15.26
CA ASP A 358 27.91 1.13 -16.39
C ASP A 358 27.11 0.83 -17.66
N THR A 359 26.85 1.89 -18.44
CA THR A 359 26.06 1.84 -19.67
C THR A 359 26.74 1.10 -20.82
N ALA A 360 28.04 0.75 -20.68
CA ALA A 360 28.73 -0.10 -21.64
C ALA A 360 28.40 -1.58 -21.45
N THR A 361 27.88 -1.98 -20.29
CA THR A 361 27.46 -3.36 -20.05
C THR A 361 26.13 -3.66 -20.77
N PRO A 362 25.88 -4.90 -21.23
CA PRO A 362 24.61 -5.25 -21.87
C PRO A 362 23.36 -5.03 -21.01
N ALA A 363 23.49 -5.13 -19.68
CA ALA A 363 22.41 -4.87 -18.73
C ALA A 363 22.24 -3.37 -18.42
N GLY A 364 23.33 -2.61 -18.40
CA GLY A 364 23.30 -1.16 -18.18
C GLY A 364 22.97 -0.33 -19.43
N ALA A 365 23.01 -0.93 -20.62
CA ALA A 365 22.68 -0.24 -21.87
C ALA A 365 21.29 0.42 -21.79
N GLY A 366 21.20 1.69 -22.17
CA GLY A 366 19.95 2.47 -22.14
C GLY A 366 19.46 2.90 -20.76
N ILE A 367 20.11 2.47 -19.68
CA ILE A 367 19.92 3.03 -18.33
C ILE A 367 20.67 4.36 -18.24
N VAL A 368 20.18 5.28 -17.40
CA VAL A 368 20.80 6.59 -17.20
C VAL A 368 22.28 6.47 -16.80
N GLY A 369 23.15 7.15 -17.55
CA GLY A 369 24.61 7.19 -17.31
C GLY A 369 25.05 8.15 -16.20
N ALA A 370 24.13 8.59 -15.35
CA ALA A 370 24.36 9.51 -14.24
C ALA A 370 24.29 8.79 -12.89
N THR A 371 24.85 9.38 -11.85
CA THR A 371 24.62 8.93 -10.47
C THR A 371 23.15 9.12 -10.11
N ILE A 372 22.54 8.08 -9.54
CA ILE A 372 21.19 8.05 -8.98
C ILE A 372 21.24 7.58 -7.53
N GLN A 373 20.29 8.00 -6.71
CA GLN A 373 20.16 7.63 -5.31
C GLN A 373 19.57 6.23 -5.17
N TYR A 374 20.01 5.52 -4.13
CA TYR A 374 19.30 4.38 -3.58
C TYR A 374 19.02 4.64 -2.09
N HIS A 375 17.91 4.10 -1.60
CA HIS A 375 17.52 4.21 -0.21
C HIS A 375 17.55 2.84 0.48
N GLY A 376 17.82 2.85 1.79
CA GLY A 376 18.12 1.65 2.57
C GLY A 376 19.60 1.33 2.62
N THR A 377 19.94 0.13 3.09
CA THR A 377 21.32 -0.29 3.39
C THR A 377 21.87 -1.18 2.29
N ALA A 378 23.03 -0.79 1.75
CA ALA A 378 23.88 -1.64 0.92
C ALA A 378 24.96 -2.28 1.77
N ASP A 379 25.19 -3.57 1.57
CA ASP A 379 26.35 -4.23 2.15
C ASP A 379 27.56 -4.08 1.21
N LEU A 380 28.76 -3.96 1.79
CA LEU A 380 29.95 -3.73 0.98
C LEU A 380 30.63 -5.03 0.58
N TYR A 381 30.96 -5.13 -0.71
CA TYR A 381 31.66 -6.28 -1.29
C TYR A 381 32.90 -5.82 -2.04
N THR A 382 33.86 -6.73 -2.19
CA THR A 382 34.89 -6.66 -3.23
C THR A 382 34.63 -7.74 -4.27
N LEU A 383 35.00 -7.46 -5.52
CA LEU A 383 34.84 -8.40 -6.63
C LEU A 383 35.86 -9.53 -6.49
N GLY A 384 35.39 -10.76 -6.64
CA GLY A 384 36.20 -11.93 -7.01
C GLY A 384 36.06 -12.17 -8.51
N ASP A 385 35.36 -13.23 -8.90
CA ASP A 385 35.12 -13.60 -10.31
C ASP A 385 33.94 -12.83 -10.95
N ALA A 386 33.23 -11.99 -10.18
CA ALA A 386 32.11 -11.22 -10.69
C ALA A 386 32.55 -9.95 -11.42
N THR A 387 31.74 -9.49 -12.36
CA THR A 387 31.89 -8.19 -13.01
C THR A 387 30.89 -7.19 -12.43
N ALA A 388 31.30 -5.94 -12.24
CA ALA A 388 30.39 -4.87 -11.83
C ALA A 388 29.54 -4.40 -13.01
N VAL A 389 28.23 -4.33 -12.81
CA VAL A 389 27.24 -3.70 -13.71
C VAL A 389 26.92 -2.27 -13.25
N ALA A 390 27.03 -2.02 -11.94
CA ALA A 390 26.92 -0.69 -11.36
C ALA A 390 27.86 -0.56 -10.16
N THR A 391 28.29 0.67 -9.86
CA THR A 391 29.23 0.99 -8.77
C THR A 391 28.55 1.84 -7.72
N LEU A 392 28.83 1.58 -6.43
CA LEU A 392 28.36 2.42 -5.33
C LEU A 392 29.19 3.70 -5.22
N TYR A 393 28.54 4.79 -4.87
CA TYR A 393 29.09 6.13 -4.71
C TYR A 393 28.76 6.64 -3.30
N SER A 394 29.73 7.29 -2.64
CA SER A 394 29.54 7.87 -1.30
C SER A 394 28.88 9.24 -1.32
N SER A 395 28.87 9.90 -2.48
CA SER A 395 28.17 11.15 -2.77
C SER A 395 27.75 11.17 -4.24
N ALA A 396 27.02 12.19 -4.67
CA ALA A 396 26.63 12.32 -6.07
C ALA A 396 27.80 12.34 -7.08
N SER A 397 29.04 12.59 -6.61
CA SER A 397 30.24 12.70 -7.46
C SER A 397 31.40 11.78 -7.07
N THR A 398 31.37 11.15 -5.90
CA THR A 398 32.51 10.37 -5.37
C THR A 398 32.27 8.87 -5.47
N ALA A 399 32.94 8.23 -6.44
CA ALA A 399 32.90 6.79 -6.62
C ALA A 399 33.57 6.05 -5.46
N THR A 400 33.09 4.85 -5.15
CA THR A 400 33.76 3.90 -4.27
C THR A 400 34.33 2.74 -5.09
N THR A 401 35.04 1.82 -4.45
CA THR A 401 35.50 0.56 -5.07
C THR A 401 34.48 -0.57 -4.95
N ASN A 402 33.36 -0.35 -4.26
CA ASN A 402 32.36 -1.38 -4.01
C ASN A 402 31.32 -1.41 -5.14
N PRO A 403 30.99 -2.58 -5.70
CA PRO A 403 29.93 -2.70 -6.68
C PRO A 403 28.56 -2.49 -6.03
N ALA A 404 27.63 -1.89 -6.78
CA ALA A 404 26.21 -1.81 -6.44
C ALA A 404 25.43 -2.98 -7.03
N VAL A 405 25.76 -3.36 -8.27
CA VAL A 405 25.17 -4.48 -8.98
C VAL A 405 26.29 -5.28 -9.64
N THR A 406 26.24 -6.61 -9.57
CA THR A 406 27.24 -7.49 -10.19
C THR A 406 26.58 -8.60 -10.99
N LEU A 407 27.35 -9.18 -11.92
CA LEU A 407 26.98 -10.36 -12.68
C LEU A 407 28.17 -11.31 -12.79
N ARG A 408 27.92 -12.61 -12.68
CA ARG A 408 28.91 -13.68 -12.78
C ARG A 408 28.33 -14.85 -13.57
N SER A 409 29.12 -15.43 -14.47
CA SER A 409 28.84 -16.75 -15.06
C SER A 409 29.31 -17.86 -14.14
N VAL A 410 28.52 -18.92 -14.01
CA VAL A 410 28.69 -20.00 -13.03
C VAL A 410 28.54 -21.36 -13.72
N GLY A 411 29.46 -22.27 -13.42
CA GLY A 411 29.46 -23.62 -13.97
C GLY A 411 29.71 -23.66 -15.48
N THR A 412 29.54 -24.85 -16.08
CA THR A 412 29.70 -25.09 -17.52
C THR A 412 28.38 -25.16 -18.27
N ASN A 413 27.25 -25.12 -17.56
CA ASN A 413 25.90 -25.28 -18.12
C ASN A 413 25.20 -23.93 -18.39
N GLY A 414 25.94 -22.83 -18.41
CA GLY A 414 25.41 -21.49 -18.70
C GLY A 414 24.77 -20.77 -17.51
N GLY A 415 24.97 -21.25 -16.28
CA GLY A 415 24.40 -20.64 -15.07
C GLY A 415 24.89 -19.21 -14.87
N GLN A 416 24.05 -18.36 -14.28
CA GLN A 416 24.42 -16.98 -13.98
C GLN A 416 23.97 -16.58 -12.57
N ALA A 417 24.78 -15.77 -11.90
CA ALA A 417 24.50 -15.26 -10.58
C ALA A 417 24.79 -13.75 -10.52
N ALA A 418 23.78 -12.99 -10.15
CA ALA A 418 23.85 -11.55 -10.02
C ALA A 418 23.44 -11.10 -8.62
N ALA A 419 24.01 -9.99 -8.17
CA ALA A 419 23.71 -9.41 -6.87
C ALA A 419 23.40 -7.92 -7.00
N PHE A 420 22.32 -7.48 -6.37
CA PHE A 420 22.22 -6.11 -5.89
C PHE A 420 22.78 -6.07 -4.47
N ALA A 421 23.72 -5.18 -4.20
CA ALA A 421 24.34 -5.03 -2.88
C ALA A 421 23.35 -4.54 -1.80
N TYR A 422 22.19 -4.05 -2.22
CA TYR A 422 21.11 -3.50 -1.41
C TYR A 422 19.77 -4.13 -1.75
N ASP A 423 18.79 -3.90 -0.88
CA ASP A 423 17.42 -4.36 -1.07
C ASP A 423 16.72 -3.41 -2.05
N LEU A 424 16.61 -3.83 -3.32
CA LEU A 424 16.02 -3.04 -4.38
C LEU A 424 14.54 -2.71 -4.09
N ALA A 425 13.77 -3.66 -3.55
CA ALA A 425 12.37 -3.44 -3.22
C ALA A 425 12.22 -2.32 -2.19
N ARG A 426 13.06 -2.35 -1.14
CA ARG A 426 13.12 -1.27 -0.16
C ARG A 426 13.56 0.06 -0.76
N SER A 427 14.58 0.05 -1.61
CA SER A 427 15.06 1.26 -2.29
C SER A 427 13.95 1.90 -3.12
N VAL A 428 13.22 1.12 -3.93
CA VAL A 428 12.11 1.63 -4.76
C VAL A 428 11.01 2.23 -3.88
N VAL A 429 10.52 1.51 -2.87
CA VAL A 429 9.48 2.03 -1.96
C VAL A 429 9.92 3.32 -1.28
N GLN A 430 11.14 3.36 -0.74
CA GLN A 430 11.63 4.53 -0.01
C GLN A 430 12.03 5.71 -0.90
N THR A 431 12.38 5.46 -2.17
CA THR A 431 12.51 6.51 -3.18
C THR A 431 11.16 7.13 -3.50
N ARG A 432 10.09 6.30 -3.50
CA ARG A 432 8.75 6.69 -3.91
C ARG A 432 7.87 7.28 -2.81
N GLN A 433 7.98 6.78 -1.57
CA GLN A 433 7.19 7.21 -0.41
C GLN A 433 7.98 8.10 0.56
N GLY A 434 9.27 8.31 0.31
CA GLY A 434 10.12 9.13 1.17
C GLY A 434 10.69 8.39 2.38
N ASN A 435 11.15 9.15 3.36
CA ASN A 435 11.82 8.65 4.55
C ASN A 435 10.82 8.20 5.62
N PRO A 436 10.74 6.90 5.97
CA PRO A 436 9.80 6.41 6.98
C PRO A 436 10.07 6.99 8.39
N SER A 437 11.30 7.44 8.68
CA SER A 437 11.61 8.09 9.96
C SER A 437 11.05 9.50 10.09
N TRP A 438 10.55 10.09 8.99
CA TRP A 438 10.00 11.45 8.91
C TRP A 438 8.48 11.46 8.76
N ALA A 439 7.84 10.29 8.71
CA ALA A 439 6.39 10.18 8.67
C ALA A 439 5.72 10.94 9.82
N GLY A 440 4.67 11.72 9.50
CA GLY A 440 3.89 12.48 10.47
C GLY A 440 4.59 13.72 11.06
N GLN A 441 5.64 14.21 10.41
CA GLN A 441 6.38 15.40 10.84
C GLN A 441 6.25 16.51 9.79
N GLU A 442 6.02 17.75 10.23
CA GLU A 442 6.19 18.93 9.38
C GLU A 442 7.69 19.29 9.36
N ARG A 443 8.26 19.48 8.17
CA ARG A 443 9.72 19.57 7.96
C ARG A 443 10.14 20.67 6.99
N ASP A 444 9.27 21.08 6.08
CA ASP A 444 9.60 22.04 5.02
C ASP A 444 9.38 23.53 5.41
N GLY A 445 8.78 23.76 6.59
CA GLY A 445 8.46 25.07 7.13
C GLY A 445 7.13 25.65 6.62
N VAL A 446 6.36 24.88 5.86
CA VAL A 446 5.04 25.26 5.34
C VAL A 446 3.95 24.61 6.18
N THR A 447 2.96 25.39 6.59
CA THR A 447 1.91 24.92 7.51
C THR A 447 1.19 23.69 6.96
N GLY A 448 1.23 22.58 7.71
CA GLY A 448 0.52 21.33 7.42
C GLY A 448 1.48 20.14 7.22
N ILE A 449 1.14 18.96 7.74
CA ILE A 449 1.92 17.74 7.50
C ILE A 449 1.51 17.13 6.15
N ARG A 450 2.49 16.89 5.28
CA ARG A 450 2.31 16.43 3.89
C ARG A 450 3.24 15.27 3.56
N PRO A 451 3.02 14.57 2.43
CA PRO A 451 3.97 13.57 1.95
C PRO A 451 5.37 14.15 1.68
N ASP A 452 5.43 15.41 1.25
CA ASP A 452 6.65 16.13 0.85
C ASP A 452 7.67 16.24 1.98
N ASP A 453 7.18 16.33 3.21
CA ASP A 453 8.00 16.36 4.42
C ASP A 453 8.90 15.13 4.53
N MET A 454 8.45 13.97 4.04
CA MET A 454 9.23 12.74 4.05
C MET A 454 10.38 12.75 3.02
N PHE A 455 10.40 13.70 2.08
CA PHE A 455 11.49 13.89 1.12
C PHE A 455 12.40 15.06 1.50
N TYR A 456 11.86 16.04 2.24
CA TYR A 456 12.58 17.24 2.61
C TYR A 456 13.67 17.00 3.67
N SER A 457 14.94 17.36 3.46
CA SER A 457 15.60 17.98 2.30
C SER A 457 16.72 17.12 1.71
N THR A 458 17.43 16.35 2.54
CA THR A 458 18.57 15.54 2.12
C THR A 458 18.19 14.16 1.60
N TRP A 459 16.92 13.77 1.73
CA TRP A 459 16.44 12.50 1.19
C TRP A 459 16.38 12.55 -0.33
N LEU A 460 15.78 13.59 -0.90
CA LEU A 460 15.79 13.84 -2.33
C LEU A 460 16.89 14.83 -2.73
N ASN A 461 17.81 14.40 -3.59
CA ASN A 461 18.73 15.32 -4.25
C ASN A 461 18.01 16.03 -5.41
N THR A 462 17.58 17.27 -5.18
CA THR A 462 16.83 18.06 -6.17
C THR A 462 17.64 18.39 -7.44
N ALA A 463 18.96 18.23 -7.44
CA ALA A 463 19.78 18.35 -8.66
C ALA A 463 19.71 17.10 -9.58
N LYS A 464 18.97 16.07 -9.17
CA LYS A 464 18.76 14.80 -9.88
C LYS A 464 17.26 14.49 -10.07
N ILE A 465 16.39 15.45 -9.75
CA ILE A 465 14.94 15.27 -9.75
C ILE A 465 14.39 14.99 -11.16
N ASP A 466 15.10 15.41 -12.20
CA ASP A 466 14.76 15.16 -13.61
C ASP A 466 14.84 13.68 -14.01
N ILE A 467 15.52 12.85 -13.21
CA ILE A 467 15.69 11.42 -13.46
C ILE A 467 14.62 10.64 -12.67
N PRO A 468 13.87 9.72 -13.29
CA PRO A 468 13.01 8.78 -12.57
C PRO A 468 13.87 7.68 -11.92
N GLN A 469 14.56 8.03 -10.84
CA GLN A 469 15.60 7.21 -10.20
C GLN A 469 15.12 5.83 -9.72
N ALA A 470 13.86 5.70 -9.29
CA ALA A 470 13.25 4.42 -8.93
C ALA A 470 13.01 3.57 -10.17
N ASP A 471 12.46 4.15 -11.24
CA ASP A 471 12.17 3.43 -12.49
C ASP A 471 13.47 2.96 -13.18
N GLU A 472 14.53 3.77 -13.18
CA GLU A 472 15.83 3.37 -13.76
C GLU A 472 16.43 2.16 -13.02
N GLN A 473 16.23 2.05 -11.70
CA GLN A 473 16.64 0.86 -10.94
C GLN A 473 15.78 -0.37 -11.27
N GLN A 474 14.47 -0.21 -11.46
CA GLN A 474 13.58 -1.29 -11.88
C GLN A 474 13.92 -1.79 -13.29
N ARG A 475 14.17 -0.88 -14.23
CA ARG A 475 14.61 -1.20 -15.59
C ARG A 475 15.96 -1.90 -15.60
N LEU A 476 16.89 -1.54 -14.72
CA LEU A 476 18.15 -2.27 -14.56
C LEU A 476 17.92 -3.74 -14.15
N LEU A 477 16.98 -4.00 -13.22
CA LEU A 477 16.59 -5.37 -12.86
C LEU A 477 16.03 -6.13 -14.07
N VAL A 478 15.13 -5.52 -14.84
CA VAL A 478 14.51 -6.18 -16.00
C VAL A 478 15.50 -6.41 -17.14
N ASN A 479 16.41 -5.46 -17.39
CA ASN A 479 17.50 -5.66 -18.34
C ASN A 479 18.38 -6.83 -17.91
N LEU A 480 18.72 -6.91 -16.62
CA LEU A 480 19.53 -8.00 -16.09
C LEU A 480 18.83 -9.35 -16.26
N ILE A 481 17.56 -9.48 -15.86
CA ILE A 481 16.75 -10.71 -16.04
C ILE A 481 16.68 -11.11 -17.52
N THR A 482 16.36 -10.15 -18.41
CA THR A 482 16.23 -10.42 -19.85
C THR A 482 17.55 -10.88 -20.46
N ARG A 483 18.68 -10.28 -20.04
CA ARG A 483 20.02 -10.65 -20.54
C ARG A 483 20.47 -12.01 -20.01
N MET A 484 20.23 -12.28 -18.73
CA MET A 484 20.57 -13.57 -18.12
C MET A 484 19.81 -14.72 -18.76
N ASN A 485 18.57 -14.50 -19.19
CA ASN A 485 17.73 -15.54 -19.79
C ASN A 485 17.87 -15.67 -21.32
N ALA A 486 18.66 -14.81 -21.97
CA ALA A 486 18.67 -14.67 -23.43
C ALA A 486 19.14 -15.92 -24.19
N ASP A 487 19.96 -16.75 -23.55
CA ASP A 487 20.47 -18.03 -24.06
C ASP A 487 19.50 -19.21 -23.82
N ARG A 488 18.49 -19.02 -22.97
CA ARG A 488 17.41 -20.00 -22.72
C ARG A 488 16.21 -19.72 -23.58
N MET A 489 15.61 -18.54 -23.40
CA MET A 489 14.54 -18.05 -24.26
C MET A 489 14.24 -16.56 -24.06
N PRO A 490 13.67 -15.90 -25.09
CA PRO A 490 13.18 -14.54 -24.98
C PRO A 490 12.02 -14.42 -23.99
N LEU A 491 12.08 -13.44 -23.08
CA LEU A 491 11.01 -13.15 -22.13
C LEU A 491 10.12 -12.00 -22.65
N PRO A 492 8.86 -12.26 -23.04
CA PRO A 492 7.91 -11.23 -23.41
C PRO A 492 7.44 -10.42 -22.18
N ARG A 493 7.15 -9.13 -22.38
CA ARG A 493 6.59 -8.26 -21.35
C ARG A 493 5.58 -7.28 -21.93
N PHE A 494 4.61 -6.83 -21.12
CA PHE A 494 3.66 -5.80 -21.56
C PHE A 494 4.29 -4.41 -21.62
N TRP A 495 3.85 -3.61 -22.59
CA TRP A 495 4.17 -2.18 -22.63
C TRP A 495 3.44 -1.42 -21.50
N TYR A 496 3.85 -0.19 -21.21
CA TYR A 496 3.37 0.57 -20.05
C TYR A 496 1.97 1.18 -20.23
N LEU A 497 1.70 1.80 -21.38
CA LEU A 497 0.48 2.56 -21.68
C LEU A 497 -0.21 2.02 -22.96
N PRO A 498 -1.51 2.29 -23.19
CA PRO A 498 -2.20 1.76 -24.36
C PRO A 498 -1.57 2.26 -25.66
N ARG A 499 -1.69 1.46 -26.72
CA ARG A 499 -1.32 1.80 -28.11
C ARG A 499 0.13 2.26 -28.31
N GLY A 500 1.02 1.97 -27.36
CA GLY A 500 2.42 2.35 -27.47
C GLY A 500 2.71 3.74 -26.94
N GLU A 501 1.77 4.39 -26.25
CA GLU A 501 2.00 5.69 -25.64
C GLU A 501 3.19 5.64 -24.68
N LYS A 502 3.99 6.70 -24.69
CA LYS A 502 5.16 6.85 -23.81
C LYS A 502 4.89 7.78 -22.63
N ALA A 503 3.88 8.62 -22.76
CA ALA A 503 3.45 9.58 -21.76
C ALA A 503 1.93 9.67 -21.75
N VAL A 504 1.38 10.06 -20.60
CA VAL A 504 0.00 10.53 -20.46
C VAL A 504 -0.02 11.63 -19.40
N VAL A 505 -0.87 12.63 -19.56
CA VAL A 505 -1.16 13.62 -18.51
C VAL A 505 -2.41 13.16 -17.74
N VAL A 506 -2.32 13.13 -16.42
CA VAL A 506 -3.43 12.77 -15.54
C VAL A 506 -3.92 14.06 -14.87
N MET A 507 -5.00 14.63 -15.38
CA MET A 507 -5.45 15.97 -14.99
C MET A 507 -6.44 15.88 -13.82
N SER A 508 -6.22 16.71 -12.80
CA SER A 508 -7.15 16.91 -11.69
C SER A 508 -7.36 18.39 -11.34
N GLY A 509 -8.37 18.67 -10.53
CA GLY A 509 -8.55 19.97 -9.91
C GLY A 509 -9.37 19.93 -8.63
N ASP A 510 -9.01 20.78 -7.67
CA ASP A 510 -9.65 20.86 -6.36
C ASP A 510 -10.72 21.98 -6.37
N ASP A 511 -11.94 21.67 -5.94
CA ASP A 511 -13.04 22.63 -5.81
C ASP A 511 -13.47 22.75 -4.33
N HIS A 512 -13.23 23.94 -3.77
CA HIS A 512 -13.49 24.30 -2.38
C HIS A 512 -14.85 25.00 -2.19
N SER A 513 -15.76 24.92 -3.16
CA SER A 513 -17.13 25.41 -3.00
C SER A 513 -17.83 24.66 -1.84
N PRO A 514 -18.74 25.31 -1.09
CA PRO A 514 -19.22 26.68 -1.27
C PRO A 514 -18.30 27.76 -0.70
N GLY A 515 -17.16 27.41 -0.09
CA GLY A 515 -16.17 28.36 0.42
C GLY A 515 -15.66 29.32 -0.66
N ASN A 516 -15.48 28.80 -1.88
CA ASN A 516 -15.15 29.55 -3.10
C ASN A 516 -16.33 29.53 -4.10
N ALA A 517 -17.46 30.15 -3.75
CA ALA A 517 -18.62 30.20 -4.64
C ALA A 517 -18.38 31.10 -5.88
N PRO A 518 -18.86 30.71 -7.09
CA PRO A 518 -19.83 29.64 -7.33
C PRO A 518 -19.25 28.23 -7.50
N GLY A 519 -17.94 28.01 -7.32
CA GLY A 519 -17.26 26.78 -7.73
C GLY A 519 -16.97 26.80 -9.24
N GLY A 520 -16.03 25.97 -9.67
CA GLY A 520 -15.50 25.96 -11.04
C GLY A 520 -15.51 24.59 -11.71
N THR A 521 -15.83 23.47 -11.01
CA THR A 521 -15.79 22.13 -11.60
C THR A 521 -16.61 22.00 -12.90
N ALA A 522 -17.86 22.49 -12.92
CA ALA A 522 -18.72 22.40 -14.10
C ALA A 522 -18.12 23.18 -15.28
N PHE A 523 -17.65 24.40 -15.04
CA PHE A 523 -16.98 25.21 -16.06
C PHE A 523 -15.73 24.51 -16.60
N ALA A 524 -14.89 23.97 -15.72
CA ALA A 524 -13.67 23.28 -16.12
C ALA A 524 -13.95 22.06 -16.99
N PHE A 525 -14.96 21.26 -16.65
CA PHE A 525 -15.36 20.11 -17.46
C PHE A 525 -15.94 20.52 -18.81
N ASP A 526 -16.83 21.51 -18.86
CA ASP A 526 -17.33 22.07 -20.12
C ASP A 526 -16.16 22.55 -21.00
N ARG A 527 -15.18 23.23 -20.40
CA ARG A 527 -13.99 23.69 -21.09
C ARG A 527 -13.13 22.55 -21.64
N PHE A 528 -12.97 21.45 -20.91
CA PHE A 528 -12.24 20.28 -21.41
C PHE A 528 -13.01 19.54 -22.52
N GLU A 529 -14.34 19.57 -22.52
CA GLU A 529 -15.12 19.11 -23.66
C GLU A 529 -14.90 20.00 -24.90
N GLU A 530 -14.86 21.33 -24.74
CA GLU A 530 -14.55 22.26 -25.83
C GLU A 530 -13.13 22.08 -26.39
N LEU A 531 -12.16 21.80 -25.53
CA LEU A 531 -10.76 21.55 -25.91
C LEU A 531 -10.56 20.15 -26.51
N SER A 532 -11.55 19.25 -26.41
CA SER A 532 -11.43 17.91 -26.97
C SER A 532 -11.50 17.93 -28.50
N PRO A 533 -10.66 17.13 -29.20
CA PRO A 533 -10.75 17.00 -30.66
C PRO A 533 -12.15 16.54 -31.11
N PRO A 534 -12.71 17.09 -32.20
CA PRO A 534 -14.02 16.67 -32.70
C PRO A 534 -14.08 15.16 -33.01
N GLY A 535 -15.05 14.46 -32.41
CA GLY A 535 -15.25 13.02 -32.63
C GLY A 535 -14.28 12.11 -31.88
N CYS A 536 -13.51 12.64 -30.92
CA CYS A 536 -12.62 11.86 -30.07
C CYS A 536 -13.36 10.70 -29.35
N SER A 537 -12.64 9.60 -29.12
CA SER A 537 -13.08 8.50 -28.27
C SER A 537 -12.57 8.62 -26.83
N VAL A 538 -13.50 8.67 -25.87
CA VAL A 538 -13.19 8.68 -24.42
C VAL A 538 -12.48 7.38 -24.00
N VAL A 539 -12.95 6.24 -24.51
CA VAL A 539 -12.37 4.92 -24.19
C VAL A 539 -11.02 4.68 -24.86
N ASP A 540 -10.68 5.47 -25.86
CA ASP A 540 -9.36 5.48 -26.51
C ASP A 540 -8.46 6.58 -25.96
N TRP A 541 -8.90 7.36 -24.96
CA TRP A 541 -8.14 8.49 -24.41
C TRP A 541 -7.82 9.59 -25.44
N GLU A 542 -8.67 9.76 -26.45
CA GLU A 542 -8.50 10.82 -27.44
C GLU A 542 -9.17 12.13 -26.98
N CYS A 543 -10.15 12.03 -26.07
CA CYS A 543 -10.82 13.18 -25.47
C CYS A 543 -10.07 13.67 -24.23
N VAL A 544 -10.04 14.99 -24.02
CA VAL A 544 -9.48 15.59 -22.81
C VAL A 544 -10.43 15.32 -21.66
N ARG A 545 -9.95 14.60 -20.64
CA ARG A 545 -10.71 14.29 -19.42
C ARG A 545 -9.88 14.59 -18.18
N SER A 546 -10.59 14.81 -17.09
CA SER A 546 -9.99 15.14 -15.79
C SER A 546 -10.83 14.59 -14.64
N SER A 547 -10.21 14.56 -13.47
CA SER A 547 -10.87 14.36 -12.19
C SER A 547 -11.10 15.71 -11.52
N SER A 548 -12.17 15.87 -10.75
CA SER A 548 -12.33 17.02 -9.86
C SER A 548 -12.66 16.52 -8.46
N TYR A 549 -11.85 16.93 -7.48
CA TYR A 549 -12.05 16.59 -6.08
C TYR A 549 -12.86 17.70 -5.44
N VAL A 550 -14.09 17.37 -5.04
CA VAL A 550 -15.05 18.35 -4.53
C VAL A 550 -15.33 18.14 -3.06
N TYR A 551 -15.55 19.23 -2.32
CA TYR A 551 -16.09 19.13 -0.97
C TYR A 551 -17.47 18.46 -0.94
N PRO A 552 -17.83 17.76 0.16
CA PRO A 552 -19.11 17.07 0.26
C PRO A 552 -20.34 17.97 0.06
N ASP A 553 -20.21 19.26 0.35
CA ASP A 553 -21.23 20.29 0.21
C ASP A 553 -21.03 21.24 -0.98
N SER A 554 -20.15 20.87 -1.93
CA SER A 554 -19.88 21.60 -3.19
C SER A 554 -21.15 22.06 -3.91
N THR A 555 -21.06 23.16 -4.66
CA THR A 555 -22.18 23.71 -5.45
C THR A 555 -22.55 22.86 -6.66
N LEU A 556 -21.69 21.93 -7.11
CA LEU A 556 -21.98 21.02 -8.21
C LEU A 556 -23.23 20.18 -7.92
N THR A 557 -24.19 20.17 -8.84
CA THR A 557 -25.46 19.44 -8.64
C THR A 557 -25.31 17.96 -8.98
N ASN A 558 -26.16 17.10 -8.39
CA ASN A 558 -26.20 15.67 -8.75
C ASN A 558 -26.48 15.43 -10.24
N ALA A 559 -27.32 16.27 -10.87
CA ALA A 559 -27.62 16.17 -12.29
C ALA A 559 -26.39 16.47 -13.16
N GLN A 560 -25.62 17.52 -12.81
CA GLN A 560 -24.37 17.83 -13.49
C GLN A 560 -23.33 16.72 -13.28
N ALA A 561 -23.14 16.27 -12.04
CA ALA A 561 -22.20 15.20 -11.73
C ALA A 561 -22.50 13.92 -12.52
N ALA A 562 -23.79 13.55 -12.66
CA ALA A 562 -24.21 12.42 -13.49
C ALA A 562 -23.92 12.62 -14.98
N ALA A 563 -24.15 13.82 -15.51
CA ALA A 563 -23.86 14.14 -16.90
C ALA A 563 -22.35 14.06 -17.20
N TYR A 564 -21.51 14.65 -16.36
CA TYR A 564 -20.05 14.64 -16.54
C TYR A 564 -19.45 13.25 -16.33
N ALA A 565 -19.93 12.48 -15.35
CA ALA A 565 -19.51 11.09 -15.18
C ALA A 565 -19.84 10.24 -16.42
N ALA A 566 -21.02 10.45 -17.02
CA ALA A 566 -21.40 9.78 -18.27
C ALA A 566 -20.53 10.23 -19.47
N ALA A 567 -20.01 11.47 -19.45
CA ALA A 567 -19.08 11.98 -20.43
C ALA A 567 -17.63 11.49 -20.23
N GLY A 568 -17.32 10.83 -19.10
CA GLY A 568 -16.01 10.23 -18.80
C GLY A 568 -15.13 11.04 -17.84
N PHE A 569 -15.66 12.11 -17.24
CA PHE A 569 -14.99 12.81 -16.14
C PHE A 569 -15.15 12.06 -14.83
N GLU A 570 -14.27 12.33 -13.87
CA GLU A 570 -14.38 11.78 -12.52
C GLU A 570 -14.73 12.89 -11.52
N ILE A 571 -15.74 12.64 -10.70
CA ILE A 571 -16.04 13.47 -9.53
C ILE A 571 -15.56 12.68 -8.31
N GLY A 572 -14.50 13.17 -7.68
CA GLY A 572 -13.91 12.61 -6.48
C GLY A 572 -14.39 13.33 -5.21
N GLN A 573 -14.11 12.73 -4.06
CA GLN A 573 -14.25 13.43 -2.78
C GLN A 573 -12.96 14.18 -2.48
N HIS A 574 -13.07 15.36 -1.87
CA HIS A 574 -11.94 16.13 -1.33
C HIS A 574 -12.02 16.18 0.22
N PRO A 575 -11.57 15.13 0.95
CA PRO A 575 -11.73 15.05 2.40
C PRO A 575 -11.04 16.21 3.14
N ILE A 576 -11.73 16.81 4.11
CA ILE A 576 -11.18 17.87 4.96
C ILE A 576 -10.91 17.33 6.36
N VAL A 577 -9.65 17.23 6.78
CA VAL A 577 -9.31 16.84 8.17
C VAL A 577 -9.43 18.04 9.10
N SER A 578 -8.75 19.13 8.76
CA SER A 578 -8.91 20.48 9.31
C SER A 578 -8.23 21.45 8.32
N SER A 579 -8.08 22.73 8.68
CA SER A 579 -7.36 23.71 7.87
C SER A 579 -5.85 23.46 7.88
N CYS A 580 -5.37 22.51 7.08
CA CYS A 580 -3.98 22.04 6.99
C CYS A 580 -3.38 21.62 8.34
N PRO A 581 -3.71 20.42 8.87
CA PRO A 581 -3.31 20.01 10.21
C PRO A 581 -1.79 19.92 10.38
N THR A 582 -1.27 20.44 11.49
CA THR A 582 0.16 20.43 11.86
C THR A 582 0.53 19.34 12.87
N ALA A 583 -0.44 18.52 13.28
CA ALA A 583 -0.25 17.39 14.18
C ALA A 583 -0.83 16.12 13.56
N PRO A 584 -0.19 14.95 13.77
CA PRO A 584 -0.71 13.68 13.27
C PRO A 584 -1.98 13.27 14.03
N ILE A 585 -2.93 12.65 13.32
CA ILE A 585 -4.08 11.96 13.90
C ILE A 585 -3.95 10.45 13.70
N THR A 586 -4.71 9.67 14.48
CA THR A 586 -4.71 8.21 14.35
C THR A 586 -5.46 7.74 13.11
N GLU A 587 -5.12 6.54 12.60
CA GLU A 587 -5.84 5.86 11.50
C GLU A 587 -7.36 5.79 11.75
N THR A 588 -7.78 5.54 12.99
CA THR A 588 -9.20 5.49 13.38
C THR A 588 -9.89 6.85 13.29
N GLN A 589 -9.22 7.92 13.73
CA GLN A 589 -9.76 9.28 13.64
C GLN A 589 -9.89 9.69 12.18
N LEU A 590 -8.86 9.45 11.37
CA LEU A 590 -8.88 9.71 9.94
C LEU A 590 -10.00 8.93 9.26
N GLY A 591 -10.16 7.64 9.58
CA GLY A 591 -11.24 6.82 9.06
C GLY A 591 -12.64 7.38 9.38
N SER A 592 -12.83 7.88 10.60
CA SER A 592 -14.12 8.49 11.02
C SER A 592 -14.44 9.76 10.23
N ILE A 593 -13.42 10.55 9.88
CA ILE A 593 -13.55 11.76 9.06
C ILE A 593 -13.96 11.37 7.64
N PHE A 594 -13.26 10.41 7.04
CA PHE A 594 -13.61 9.86 5.73
C PHE A 594 -15.04 9.30 5.71
N ASP A 595 -15.44 8.51 6.70
CA ASP A 595 -16.78 7.91 6.77
C ASP A 595 -17.88 8.97 6.79
N THR A 596 -17.69 10.01 7.60
CA THR A 596 -18.64 11.12 7.73
C THR A 596 -18.80 11.87 6.40
N GLN A 597 -17.68 12.26 5.78
CA GLN A 597 -17.69 13.06 4.57
C GLN A 597 -18.09 12.25 3.33
N LEU A 598 -17.69 10.98 3.24
CA LEU A 598 -18.11 10.09 2.17
C LEU A 598 -19.62 9.80 2.25
N SER A 599 -20.17 9.70 3.46
CA SER A 599 -21.62 9.56 3.65
C SER A 599 -22.37 10.79 3.17
N ALA A 600 -21.89 12.00 3.49
CA ALA A 600 -22.46 13.25 3.00
C ALA A 600 -22.35 13.37 1.46
N TRP A 601 -21.19 13.04 0.90
CA TRP A 601 -20.94 13.02 -0.54
C TRP A 601 -21.90 12.06 -1.26
N ARG A 602 -22.07 10.82 -0.75
CA ARG A 602 -23.00 9.83 -1.31
C ARG A 602 -24.47 10.25 -1.22
N ALA A 603 -24.84 10.96 -0.15
CA ALA A 603 -26.18 11.51 -0.01
C ALA A 603 -26.45 12.63 -1.03
N ARG A 604 -25.42 13.37 -1.43
CA ARG A 604 -25.52 14.41 -2.46
C ARG A 604 -25.53 13.82 -3.88
N TYR A 605 -24.62 12.90 -4.18
CA TYR A 605 -24.37 12.40 -5.53
C TYR A 605 -24.93 10.99 -5.74
N THR A 606 -26.24 10.84 -5.57
CA THR A 606 -26.93 9.53 -5.61
C THR A 606 -26.92 8.86 -6.99
N SER A 607 -26.56 9.59 -8.05
CA SER A 607 -26.62 9.11 -9.43
C SER A 607 -25.27 8.67 -10.01
N ILE A 608 -24.19 8.71 -9.22
CA ILE A 608 -22.86 8.26 -9.63
C ILE A 608 -22.29 7.27 -8.60
N PRO A 609 -21.37 6.37 -8.99
CA PRO A 609 -20.73 5.45 -8.05
C PRO A 609 -19.88 6.20 -7.00
N SER A 610 -19.50 5.50 -5.94
CA SER A 610 -18.54 6.03 -4.97
C SER A 610 -17.19 6.33 -5.65
N PRO A 611 -16.45 7.35 -5.16
CA PRO A 611 -15.15 7.69 -5.71
C PRO A 611 -14.17 6.52 -5.56
N VAL A 612 -13.30 6.37 -6.56
CA VAL A 612 -12.25 5.34 -6.62
C VAL A 612 -10.85 5.94 -6.55
N SER A 613 -10.74 7.27 -6.70
CA SER A 613 -9.55 8.05 -6.38
C SER A 613 -9.87 9.12 -5.33
N SER A 614 -8.83 9.65 -4.68
CA SER A 614 -8.97 10.67 -3.65
C SER A 614 -7.78 11.61 -3.59
N ARG A 615 -8.05 12.81 -3.08
CA ARG A 615 -7.08 13.83 -2.71
C ARG A 615 -7.61 14.56 -1.49
N THR A 616 -6.85 14.57 -0.41
CA THR A 616 -7.22 15.21 0.85
C THR A 616 -6.86 16.68 0.82
N HIS A 617 -7.66 17.53 1.45
CA HIS A 617 -7.39 18.96 1.53
C HIS A 617 -6.02 19.22 2.19
N CYS A 618 -5.26 20.14 1.59
CA CYS A 618 -3.84 20.38 1.89
C CYS A 618 -2.92 19.16 1.72
N VAL A 619 -3.39 18.11 1.04
CA VAL A 619 -2.77 16.78 0.91
C VAL A 619 -2.27 16.19 2.24
N TYR A 620 -3.08 16.33 3.28
CA TYR A 620 -2.68 15.92 4.62
C TYR A 620 -2.24 14.44 4.69
N TRP A 621 -1.11 14.18 5.35
CA TRP A 621 -0.52 12.84 5.44
C TRP A 621 -0.04 12.51 6.86
N PRO A 622 -0.88 11.88 7.71
CA PRO A 622 -0.64 11.81 9.16
C PRO A 622 0.54 10.92 9.58
N ASP A 623 0.89 9.90 8.79
CA ASP A 623 1.98 8.97 9.07
C ASP A 623 2.45 8.25 7.79
N TRP A 624 3.07 7.07 7.90
CA TRP A 624 3.61 6.34 6.75
C TRP A 624 2.54 5.84 5.76
N ALA A 625 1.38 5.38 6.25
CA ALA A 625 0.45 4.60 5.42
C ALA A 625 -1.03 4.65 5.86
N SER A 626 -1.39 5.39 6.91
CA SER A 626 -2.76 5.45 7.42
C SER A 626 -3.74 5.99 6.37
N GLU A 627 -3.35 6.99 5.58
CA GLU A 627 -4.18 7.53 4.49
C GLU A 627 -4.54 6.42 3.48
N ALA A 628 -3.53 5.77 2.88
CA ALA A 628 -3.74 4.68 1.93
C ALA A 628 -4.57 3.51 2.51
N LYS A 629 -4.42 3.19 3.80
CA LYS A 629 -5.26 2.15 4.44
C LYS A 629 -6.70 2.59 4.63
N VAL A 630 -6.92 3.85 5.03
CA VAL A 630 -8.24 4.44 5.18
C VAL A 630 -8.96 4.51 3.83
N GLU A 631 -8.26 4.92 2.78
CA GLU A 631 -8.74 4.90 1.40
C GLU A 631 -9.16 3.50 0.95
N LEU A 632 -8.26 2.51 1.11
CA LEU A 632 -8.53 1.13 0.72
C LEU A 632 -9.78 0.56 1.40
N ALA A 633 -9.93 0.82 2.70
CA ALA A 633 -11.08 0.37 3.48
C ALA A 633 -12.43 0.94 2.98
N ARG A 634 -12.40 1.95 2.10
CA ARG A 634 -13.56 2.64 1.54
C ARG A 634 -13.70 2.47 0.02
N GLY A 635 -12.85 1.64 -0.58
CA GLY A 635 -12.88 1.33 -2.01
C GLY A 635 -12.12 2.32 -2.90
N ILE A 636 -11.39 3.26 -2.30
CA ILE A 636 -10.48 4.16 -3.02
C ILE A 636 -9.18 3.40 -3.26
N ARG A 637 -8.71 3.39 -4.51
CA ARG A 637 -7.55 2.60 -4.95
C ARG A 637 -6.52 3.39 -5.74
N LEU A 638 -6.68 4.70 -5.84
CA LEU A 638 -5.67 5.58 -6.43
C LEU A 638 -5.62 6.91 -5.68
N ASP A 639 -4.45 7.20 -5.10
CA ASP A 639 -4.17 8.38 -4.29
C ASP A 639 -3.47 9.46 -5.12
N ALA A 640 -3.85 10.71 -4.92
CA ALA A 640 -3.31 11.87 -5.61
C ALA A 640 -2.58 12.86 -4.67
N ASN A 641 -2.24 12.46 -3.45
CA ASN A 641 -1.75 13.37 -2.40
C ASN A 641 -0.23 13.65 -2.51
N TYR A 642 0.55 12.78 -3.13
CA TYR A 642 1.98 13.04 -3.38
C TYR A 642 2.12 14.03 -4.54
N TYR A 643 2.59 15.25 -4.28
CA TYR A 643 2.69 16.29 -5.30
C TYR A 643 3.95 17.13 -5.17
N HIS A 644 4.41 17.76 -6.26
CA HIS A 644 5.58 18.60 -6.19
C HIS A 644 5.36 19.85 -5.33
N TYR A 645 5.90 19.86 -4.12
CA TYR A 645 5.75 20.96 -3.18
C TYR A 645 6.92 21.01 -2.16
N PRO A 646 7.23 22.16 -1.54
CA PRO A 646 6.81 23.53 -1.88
C PRO A 646 7.82 24.22 -2.83
N THR A 647 7.40 25.35 -3.43
CA THR A 647 8.25 26.15 -4.33
C THR A 647 9.60 26.53 -3.74
N PRO A 648 9.76 26.92 -2.46
CA PRO A 648 11.07 27.29 -1.91
C PRO A 648 12.08 26.13 -1.90
N TRP A 649 11.63 24.87 -1.88
CA TRP A 649 12.49 23.70 -1.87
C TRP A 649 12.71 23.14 -3.28
N ILE A 650 11.64 22.72 -3.95
CA ILE A 650 11.73 22.10 -5.28
C ILE A 650 12.07 23.16 -6.34
N GLY A 651 11.55 24.38 -6.19
CA GLY A 651 11.74 25.47 -7.15
C GLY A 651 11.05 25.22 -8.49
N ALA A 652 11.51 25.90 -9.54
CA ALA A 652 11.05 25.70 -10.91
C ALA A 652 11.72 24.47 -11.59
N ARG A 653 11.90 23.38 -10.84
CA ARG A 653 12.58 22.16 -11.32
C ARG A 653 11.54 21.08 -11.69
N PRO A 654 11.26 20.86 -12.98
CA PRO A 654 10.43 19.72 -13.38
C PRO A 654 11.14 18.39 -13.13
N GLY A 655 10.36 17.33 -12.89
CA GLY A 655 10.89 16.00 -12.67
C GLY A 655 10.00 15.07 -11.86
N PHE A 656 10.62 14.32 -10.97
CA PHE A 656 10.07 13.18 -10.24
C PHE A 656 10.50 13.23 -8.77
N MET A 657 9.77 13.94 -7.90
CA MET A 657 10.06 13.94 -6.46
C MET A 657 10.02 12.53 -5.85
N THR A 658 9.08 11.69 -6.29
CA THR A 658 8.99 10.28 -5.91
C THR A 658 9.96 9.38 -6.69
N GLY A 659 10.74 9.95 -7.61
CA GLY A 659 11.67 9.21 -8.45
C GLY A 659 11.02 8.23 -9.44
N GLY A 660 9.71 8.26 -9.66
CA GLY A 660 9.04 7.37 -10.61
C GLY A 660 7.97 8.06 -11.44
N GLY A 661 7.80 7.59 -12.68
CA GLY A 661 6.86 8.14 -13.66
C GLY A 661 5.53 7.42 -13.72
N PHE A 662 5.45 6.15 -13.31
CA PHE A 662 4.19 5.39 -13.28
C PHE A 662 3.65 5.23 -11.86
N PRO A 663 2.33 5.10 -11.68
CA PRO A 663 1.75 4.78 -10.37
C PRO A 663 2.18 3.37 -9.92
N MET A 664 2.46 3.22 -8.63
CA MET A 664 2.73 1.93 -7.99
C MET A 664 1.97 1.85 -6.68
N ARG A 665 1.58 0.65 -6.26
CA ARG A 665 0.89 0.44 -4.97
C ARG A 665 1.72 0.96 -3.80
N PHE A 666 1.09 1.60 -2.82
CA PHE A 666 1.78 1.91 -1.56
C PHE A 666 2.29 0.62 -0.89
N ALA A 667 3.27 0.75 -0.02
CA ALA A 667 3.74 -0.29 0.87
C ALA A 667 3.64 0.16 2.33
N ASP A 668 3.23 -0.76 3.20
CA ASP A 668 3.31 -0.52 4.65
C ASP A 668 4.77 -0.56 5.15
N THR A 669 4.98 -0.38 6.45
CA THR A 669 6.33 -0.35 7.04
C THR A 669 7.08 -1.69 6.95
N THR A 670 6.37 -2.78 6.67
CA THR A 670 6.93 -4.11 6.45
C THR A 670 7.30 -4.34 4.98
N GLY A 671 6.85 -3.46 4.09
CA GLY A 671 6.98 -3.58 2.64
C GLY A 671 5.85 -4.35 1.98
N ALA A 672 4.80 -4.71 2.73
CA ALA A 672 3.63 -5.36 2.16
C ALA A 672 2.84 -4.34 1.32
N PRO A 673 2.46 -4.67 0.08
CA PRO A 673 1.70 -3.75 -0.76
C PRO A 673 0.30 -3.50 -0.19
N ILE A 674 -0.11 -2.25 -0.19
CA ILE A 674 -1.47 -1.76 0.06
C ILE A 674 -2.07 -1.52 -1.32
N ASP A 675 -3.26 -2.04 -1.60
CA ASP A 675 -3.91 -1.99 -2.92
C ASP A 675 -4.50 -0.60 -3.25
N VAL A 676 -3.69 0.44 -3.05
CA VAL A 676 -3.89 1.82 -3.43
C VAL A 676 -2.66 2.28 -4.19
N PHE A 677 -2.86 2.68 -5.44
CA PHE A 677 -1.80 3.22 -6.28
C PHE A 677 -1.43 4.64 -5.87
N GLN A 678 -0.16 4.87 -5.61
CA GLN A 678 0.42 6.18 -5.43
C GLN A 678 0.65 6.84 -6.80
N GLN A 679 -0.19 7.83 -7.15
CA GLN A 679 0.00 8.66 -8.33
C GLN A 679 0.71 9.97 -7.94
N ASN A 680 1.86 10.24 -8.55
CA ASN A 680 2.57 11.50 -8.33
C ASN A 680 1.91 12.63 -9.12
N THR A 681 1.79 13.80 -8.48
CA THR A 681 1.34 15.03 -9.12
C THR A 681 2.55 15.91 -9.40
N ASN A 682 3.03 15.85 -10.64
CA ASN A 682 4.26 16.52 -11.06
C ASN A 682 4.08 18.04 -11.27
N LEU A 683 2.86 18.54 -11.47
CA LEU A 683 2.57 19.95 -11.67
C LEU A 683 1.39 20.37 -10.80
N THR A 684 1.55 21.39 -9.96
CA THR A 684 0.42 22.06 -9.31
C THR A 684 0.50 23.56 -9.41
N ASP A 685 -0.64 24.21 -9.42
CA ASP A 685 -0.76 25.67 -9.43
C ASP A 685 -0.28 26.36 -8.16
N GLU A 686 -0.16 25.61 -7.06
CA GLU A 686 0.38 26.14 -5.80
C GLU A 686 1.90 26.24 -5.80
N SER A 687 2.59 25.37 -6.55
CA SER A 687 4.05 25.28 -6.52
C SER A 687 4.73 25.64 -7.85
N THR A 688 4.01 25.50 -8.96
CA THR A 688 4.54 25.65 -10.32
C THR A 688 4.50 27.12 -10.75
N THR A 689 5.67 27.67 -11.01
CA THR A 689 5.81 29.08 -11.44
C THR A 689 5.89 29.23 -12.97
N ASN A 690 6.12 28.13 -13.70
CA ASN A 690 6.17 28.10 -15.16
C ASN A 690 5.64 26.76 -15.69
N TYR A 691 4.35 26.72 -16.05
CA TYR A 691 3.68 25.51 -16.53
C TYR A 691 4.32 24.96 -17.81
N LEU A 692 4.63 25.84 -18.77
CA LEU A 692 5.19 25.46 -20.07
C LEU A 692 6.52 24.72 -19.90
N LEU A 693 7.46 25.29 -19.13
CA LEU A 693 8.74 24.64 -18.84
C LEU A 693 8.53 23.25 -18.21
N HIS A 694 7.57 23.13 -17.29
CA HIS A 694 7.37 21.90 -16.57
C HIS A 694 6.78 20.79 -17.45
N ILE A 695 5.71 21.10 -18.19
CA ILE A 695 5.06 20.11 -19.05
C ILE A 695 5.96 19.72 -20.22
N ASP A 696 6.62 20.69 -20.87
CA ASP A 696 7.56 20.41 -21.97
C ASP A 696 8.68 19.48 -21.52
N THR A 697 9.29 19.75 -20.36
CA THR A 697 10.40 18.93 -19.88
C THR A 697 9.97 17.48 -19.62
N LEU A 698 8.79 17.27 -19.03
CA LEU A 698 8.27 15.92 -18.75
C LEU A 698 7.94 15.17 -20.04
N LEU A 699 7.22 15.82 -20.96
CA LEU A 699 6.82 15.20 -22.22
C LEU A 699 8.02 14.95 -23.14
N ASP A 700 8.93 15.90 -23.28
CA ASP A 700 10.11 15.77 -24.15
C ASP A 700 11.07 14.68 -23.63
N ASN A 701 11.22 14.55 -22.30
CA ASN A 701 12.01 13.47 -21.70
C ASN A 701 11.38 12.08 -21.92
N ALA A 702 10.05 11.99 -21.90
CA ALA A 702 9.34 10.74 -22.14
C ALA A 702 9.38 10.33 -23.62
N LEU A 703 9.10 11.28 -24.53
CA LEU A 703 9.00 11.02 -25.97
C LEU A 703 10.37 10.90 -26.64
N GLY A 704 11.35 11.66 -26.13
CA GLY A 704 12.71 11.75 -26.63
C GLY A 704 13.62 10.57 -26.22
N PRO A 705 14.95 10.75 -26.39
CA PRO A 705 15.92 9.66 -26.23
C PRO A 705 16.14 9.22 -24.78
N ASN A 706 15.80 10.06 -23.80
CA ASN A 706 15.92 9.71 -22.38
C ASN A 706 14.99 8.54 -22.01
N GLY A 707 13.81 8.49 -22.63
CA GLY A 707 12.81 7.44 -22.40
C GLY A 707 12.32 7.42 -20.96
N TYR A 708 12.13 8.60 -20.36
CA TYR A 708 11.58 8.75 -19.01
C TYR A 708 10.05 8.71 -19.08
N TYR A 709 9.54 7.54 -19.47
CA TYR A 709 8.12 7.29 -19.66
C TYR A 709 7.34 7.49 -18.35
N GLY A 710 6.08 7.93 -18.43
CA GLY A 710 5.27 8.12 -17.24
C GLY A 710 3.82 8.56 -17.47
N ALA A 711 3.04 8.47 -16.41
CA ALA A 711 1.75 9.13 -16.24
C ALA A 711 1.96 10.34 -15.33
N PHE A 712 1.92 11.54 -15.90
CA PHE A 712 2.28 12.78 -15.22
C PHE A 712 1.05 13.45 -14.63
N GLY A 713 0.93 13.47 -13.30
CA GLY A 713 -0.20 14.12 -12.63
C GLY A 713 -0.08 15.65 -12.70
N ALA A 714 -1.20 16.32 -12.96
CA ALA A 714 -1.32 17.77 -12.95
C ALA A 714 -2.56 18.17 -12.17
N ASN A 715 -2.43 19.06 -11.18
CA ASN A 715 -3.56 19.58 -10.42
C ASN A 715 -3.69 21.09 -10.54
N MET A 716 -4.84 21.54 -11.03
CA MET A 716 -5.16 22.96 -11.18
C MET A 716 -6.49 23.22 -10.47
N HIS A 717 -6.52 24.13 -9.51
CA HIS A 717 -7.73 24.44 -8.75
C HIS A 717 -8.90 24.76 -9.68
N THR A 718 -10.05 24.16 -9.39
CA THR A 718 -11.32 24.37 -10.08
C THR A 718 -12.27 25.19 -9.20
N ASP A 719 -11.74 26.17 -8.47
CA ASP A 719 -12.51 27.03 -7.57
C ASP A 719 -13.34 28.08 -8.32
N ASP A 720 -12.79 28.62 -9.41
CA ASP A 720 -13.40 29.71 -10.16
C ASP A 720 -13.95 29.21 -11.52
N PRO A 721 -15.10 29.73 -11.98
CA PRO A 721 -15.66 29.40 -13.29
C PRO A 721 -14.97 30.17 -14.43
N GLN A 722 -13.66 30.00 -14.56
CA GLN A 722 -12.84 30.63 -15.60
C GLN A 722 -11.72 29.69 -16.07
N PRO A 723 -11.18 29.88 -17.29
CA PRO A 723 -10.07 29.05 -17.77
C PRO A 723 -8.85 29.18 -16.87
N HIS A 724 -8.34 28.07 -16.35
CA HIS A 724 -7.12 28.07 -15.55
C HIS A 724 -5.90 28.08 -16.47
N PRO A 725 -4.99 29.08 -16.40
CA PRO A 725 -3.86 29.19 -17.33
C PRO A 725 -2.98 27.94 -17.39
N GLY A 726 -2.73 27.29 -16.24
CA GLY A 726 -1.96 26.05 -16.21
C GLY A 726 -2.67 24.88 -16.89
N ALA A 727 -4.00 24.79 -16.79
CA ALA A 727 -4.76 23.72 -17.44
C ALA A 727 -4.75 23.91 -18.96
N GLU A 728 -4.95 25.14 -19.44
CA GLU A 728 -4.89 25.49 -20.86
C GLU A 728 -3.52 25.14 -21.45
N THR A 729 -2.42 25.59 -20.83
CA THR A 729 -1.05 25.29 -21.30
C THR A 729 -0.78 23.79 -21.33
N ILE A 730 -1.17 23.04 -20.29
CA ILE A 730 -0.91 21.61 -20.23
C ILE A 730 -1.68 20.85 -21.32
N VAL A 731 -2.94 21.20 -21.56
CA VAL A 731 -3.75 20.59 -22.62
C VAL A 731 -3.18 20.90 -24.00
N GLU A 732 -2.82 22.17 -24.25
CA GLU A 732 -2.22 22.61 -25.51
C GLU A 732 -0.93 21.83 -25.82
N GLU A 733 0.00 21.75 -24.86
CA GLU A 733 1.30 21.10 -25.05
C GLU A 733 1.20 19.57 -25.16
N ALA A 734 0.24 18.96 -24.44
CA ALA A 734 -0.04 17.53 -24.57
C ALA A 734 -0.60 17.21 -25.96
N GLN A 735 -1.60 17.97 -26.42
CA GLN A 735 -2.19 17.78 -27.75
C GLN A 735 -1.19 18.01 -28.89
N ALA A 736 -0.33 19.02 -28.77
CA ALA A 736 0.72 19.31 -29.75
C ALA A 736 1.70 18.13 -29.94
N ARG A 737 1.83 17.27 -28.93
CA ARG A 737 2.70 16.08 -28.92
C ARG A 737 1.94 14.76 -29.11
N GLY A 738 0.61 14.81 -29.25
CA GLY A 738 -0.23 13.61 -29.32
C GLY A 738 -0.29 12.83 -28.00
N VAL A 739 -0.03 13.49 -26.87
CA VAL A 739 -0.07 12.87 -25.53
C VAL A 739 -1.49 12.96 -24.98
N PRO A 740 -2.09 11.85 -24.52
CA PRO A 740 -3.43 11.88 -23.94
C PRO A 740 -3.52 12.70 -22.64
N VAL A 741 -4.69 13.27 -22.37
CA VAL A 741 -5.04 13.93 -21.10
C VAL A 741 -6.26 13.23 -20.51
N ILE A 742 -6.08 12.54 -19.38
CA ILE A 742 -7.06 11.61 -18.82
C ILE A 742 -7.40 11.93 -17.36
N SER A 743 -8.51 11.36 -16.87
CA SER A 743 -8.85 11.34 -15.45
C SER A 743 -8.05 10.29 -14.66
N TYR A 744 -7.97 10.46 -13.35
CA TYR A 744 -7.38 9.51 -12.41
C TYR A 744 -8.10 8.14 -12.47
N LYS A 745 -9.43 8.14 -12.63
CA LYS A 745 -10.21 6.92 -12.87
C LYS A 745 -9.78 6.17 -14.15
N GLN A 746 -9.58 6.87 -15.27
CA GLN A 746 -9.13 6.22 -16.51
C GLN A 746 -7.75 5.56 -16.33
N LEU A 747 -6.85 6.20 -15.56
CA LEU A 747 -5.56 5.60 -15.22
C LEU A 747 -5.73 4.36 -14.35
N LEU A 748 -6.58 4.42 -13.32
CA LEU A 748 -6.86 3.27 -12.43
C LEU A 748 -7.40 2.07 -13.21
N ASP A 749 -8.40 2.30 -14.07
CA ASP A 749 -9.01 1.24 -14.90
C ASP A 749 -7.96 0.58 -15.81
N TRP A 750 -7.00 1.37 -16.35
CA TRP A 750 -5.91 0.84 -17.17
C TRP A 750 -4.90 0.02 -16.36
N VAL A 751 -4.42 0.54 -15.23
CA VAL A 751 -3.40 -0.19 -14.45
C VAL A 751 -3.98 -1.48 -13.86
N ASP A 752 -5.26 -1.47 -13.47
CA ASP A 752 -5.97 -2.68 -13.04
C ASP A 752 -6.09 -3.69 -14.19
N GLY A 753 -6.53 -3.25 -15.37
CA GLY A 753 -6.63 -4.13 -16.53
C GLY A 753 -5.26 -4.69 -16.95
N ARG A 754 -4.22 -3.87 -16.90
CA ARG A 754 -2.85 -4.28 -17.22
C ARG A 754 -2.31 -5.30 -16.22
N ASP A 755 -2.53 -5.09 -14.92
CA ASP A 755 -2.12 -6.02 -13.88
C ASP A 755 -2.91 -7.34 -13.91
N ALA A 756 -4.19 -7.29 -14.31
CA ALA A 756 -5.05 -8.47 -14.48
C ALA A 756 -4.74 -9.26 -15.77
N SER A 757 -4.01 -8.67 -16.71
CA SER A 757 -3.56 -9.33 -17.94
C SER A 757 -2.39 -10.28 -17.66
N THR A 758 -2.32 -11.39 -18.40
CA THR A 758 -1.35 -12.46 -18.14
C THR A 758 -0.62 -12.92 -19.40
N ILE A 759 0.63 -13.38 -19.21
CA ILE A 759 1.40 -14.17 -20.16
C ILE A 759 1.72 -15.49 -19.49
N ARG A 760 1.40 -16.63 -20.11
CA ARG A 760 1.52 -17.96 -19.51
C ARG A 760 1.94 -19.01 -20.53
N GLY A 761 2.37 -20.17 -20.05
CA GLY A 761 2.73 -21.32 -20.88
C GLY A 761 3.90 -21.02 -21.82
N LEU A 762 4.91 -20.31 -21.33
CA LEU A 762 6.11 -20.05 -22.11
C LEU A 762 6.83 -21.39 -22.36
N THR A 763 7.14 -21.67 -23.61
CA THR A 763 7.84 -22.89 -24.00
C THR A 763 8.75 -22.61 -25.17
N TRP A 764 10.02 -22.95 -25.00
CA TRP A 764 11.03 -22.86 -26.04
C TRP A 764 11.31 -24.25 -26.63
N ALA A 765 11.18 -24.38 -27.95
CA ALA A 765 11.52 -25.60 -28.66
C ALA A 765 11.97 -25.29 -30.10
N ALA A 766 13.14 -25.81 -30.51
CA ALA A 766 13.65 -25.77 -31.87
C ALA A 766 13.60 -24.37 -32.55
N GLY A 767 14.04 -23.33 -31.83
CA GLY A 767 14.04 -21.95 -32.33
C GLY A 767 12.67 -21.27 -32.27
N SER A 768 11.67 -21.88 -31.63
CA SER A 768 10.34 -21.33 -31.47
C SER A 768 10.01 -21.09 -30.00
N LEU A 769 9.52 -19.89 -29.69
CA LEU A 769 8.85 -19.56 -28.44
C LEU A 769 7.34 -19.66 -28.64
N SER A 770 6.64 -20.40 -27.78
CA SER A 770 5.17 -20.41 -27.70
C SER A 770 4.72 -19.84 -26.36
N PHE A 771 3.63 -19.09 -26.34
CA PHE A 771 3.02 -18.56 -25.11
C PHE A 771 1.54 -18.23 -25.35
N THR A 772 0.76 -18.12 -24.28
CA THR A 772 -0.63 -17.66 -24.31
C THR A 772 -0.75 -16.35 -23.54
N THR A 773 -1.58 -15.45 -24.04
CA THR A 773 -1.92 -14.22 -23.33
C THR A 773 -3.40 -14.16 -23.02
N THR A 774 -3.74 -13.51 -21.91
CA THR A 774 -5.10 -13.04 -21.59
C THR A 774 -5.01 -11.54 -21.36
N VAL A 775 -5.81 -10.78 -22.09
CA VAL A 775 -5.89 -9.32 -21.96
C VAL A 775 -7.21 -8.97 -21.29
N ASP A 776 -7.14 -8.27 -20.16
CA ASP A 776 -8.32 -7.82 -19.43
C ASP A 776 -9.05 -6.71 -20.21
N ALA A 777 -10.36 -6.56 -19.96
CA ALA A 777 -11.18 -5.55 -20.62
C ALA A 777 -10.70 -4.10 -20.34
N GLY A 778 -10.11 -3.83 -19.17
CA GLY A 778 -9.52 -2.53 -18.82
C GLY A 778 -8.22 -2.21 -19.58
N ALA A 779 -7.59 -3.22 -20.18
CA ALA A 779 -6.30 -3.12 -20.89
C ALA A 779 -6.45 -2.88 -22.41
N ARG A 780 -7.42 -2.07 -22.83
CA ARG A 780 -7.71 -1.83 -24.26
C ARG A 780 -6.52 -1.19 -24.99
N GLY A 781 -6.07 -1.82 -26.07
CA GLY A 781 -4.93 -1.34 -26.85
C GLY A 781 -3.57 -1.76 -26.28
N MET A 782 -3.53 -2.77 -25.40
CA MET A 782 -2.30 -3.36 -24.89
C MET A 782 -1.32 -3.72 -26.00
N GLN A 783 -0.04 -3.43 -25.78
CA GLN A 783 1.06 -3.88 -26.62
C GLN A 783 1.97 -4.82 -25.85
N LEU A 784 2.60 -5.73 -26.57
CA LEU A 784 3.59 -6.66 -26.04
C LEU A 784 4.96 -6.36 -26.65
N LEU A 785 5.97 -6.39 -25.80
CA LEU A 785 7.38 -6.31 -26.14
C LEU A 785 7.98 -7.73 -26.15
N LEU A 786 8.42 -8.20 -27.31
CA LEU A 786 9.11 -9.49 -27.44
C LEU A 786 10.56 -9.24 -27.90
N PRO A 787 11.60 -9.68 -27.16
CA PRO A 787 12.99 -9.43 -27.55
C PRO A 787 13.28 -9.91 -28.98
N MET A 788 13.96 -9.08 -29.78
CA MET A 788 14.30 -9.44 -31.16
C MET A 788 15.35 -10.55 -31.25
N GLN A 789 16.15 -10.74 -30.21
CA GLN A 789 17.22 -11.74 -30.18
C GLN A 789 16.79 -12.90 -29.29
N GLY A 790 17.03 -14.12 -29.75
CA GLY A 790 16.83 -15.34 -28.98
C GLY A 790 17.96 -16.37 -29.22
N PRO A 791 17.89 -17.52 -28.54
CA PRO A 791 18.96 -18.53 -28.57
C PRO A 791 19.34 -19.04 -29.96
N SER A 792 18.38 -19.03 -30.91
CA SER A 792 18.57 -19.54 -32.28
C SER A 792 18.79 -18.45 -33.33
N GLY A 793 18.88 -17.17 -32.94
CA GLY A 793 19.07 -16.06 -33.88
C GLY A 793 18.08 -14.92 -33.65
N ARG A 794 17.78 -14.18 -34.71
CA ARG A 794 16.86 -13.04 -34.65
C ARG A 794 15.43 -13.52 -34.92
N LEU A 795 14.44 -12.86 -34.31
CA LEU A 795 13.03 -13.10 -34.60
C LEU A 795 12.77 -12.93 -36.11
N SER A 796 12.26 -13.98 -36.74
CA SER A 796 11.99 -14.04 -38.18
C SER A 796 10.50 -14.15 -38.50
N ALA A 797 9.69 -14.69 -37.59
CA ALA A 797 8.24 -14.76 -37.73
C ALA A 797 7.52 -14.66 -36.38
N LEU A 798 6.32 -14.06 -36.38
CA LEU A 798 5.41 -14.01 -35.25
C LEU A 798 4.01 -14.34 -35.77
N SER A 799 3.27 -15.20 -35.06
CA SER A 799 1.91 -15.56 -35.41
C SER A 799 1.01 -15.72 -34.18
N SER A 800 -0.29 -15.56 -34.36
CA SER A 800 -1.33 -15.85 -33.38
C SER A 800 -2.46 -16.63 -34.03
N GLY A 801 -2.86 -17.75 -33.43
CA GLY A 801 -3.84 -18.66 -34.05
C GLY A 801 -3.45 -19.12 -35.46
N GLY A 802 -2.14 -19.20 -35.75
CA GLY A 802 -1.58 -19.53 -37.07
C GLY A 802 -1.58 -18.39 -38.10
N GLN A 803 -2.09 -17.19 -37.75
CA GLN A 803 -2.06 -16.02 -38.62
C GLN A 803 -0.84 -15.14 -38.32
N PRO A 804 -0.14 -14.59 -39.34
CA PRO A 804 0.98 -13.68 -39.12
C PRO A 804 0.56 -12.44 -38.32
N VAL A 805 1.40 -12.04 -37.35
CA VAL A 805 1.22 -10.81 -36.56
C VAL A 805 2.29 -9.82 -36.98
N ALA A 806 1.86 -8.66 -37.48
CA ALA A 806 2.78 -7.57 -37.79
C ALA A 806 3.34 -6.95 -36.51
N TYR A 807 4.62 -6.59 -36.55
CA TYR A 807 5.28 -5.90 -35.44
C TYR A 807 6.21 -4.80 -35.97
N THR A 808 6.56 -3.87 -35.10
CA THR A 808 7.61 -2.86 -35.33
C THR A 808 8.81 -3.18 -34.47
N VAL A 809 10.01 -2.79 -34.90
CA VAL A 809 11.22 -2.96 -34.09
C VAL A 809 11.52 -1.66 -33.37
N GLN A 810 11.62 -1.71 -32.04
CA GLN A 810 11.98 -0.56 -31.22
C GLN A 810 13.06 -0.93 -30.21
N THR A 811 14.01 -0.02 -29.99
CA THR A 811 14.98 -0.15 -28.90
C THR A 811 14.42 0.53 -27.66
N ILE A 812 14.04 -0.26 -26.67
CA ILE A 812 13.55 0.22 -25.37
C ILE A 812 14.65 -0.04 -24.35
N LYS A 813 15.24 1.04 -23.82
CA LYS A 813 16.23 1.00 -22.73
C LYS A 813 17.32 -0.05 -22.96
N GLY A 814 17.91 -0.02 -24.16
CA GLY A 814 19.06 -0.86 -24.54
C GLY A 814 18.74 -2.23 -25.12
N ILE A 815 17.45 -2.61 -25.22
CA ILE A 815 17.02 -3.90 -25.78
C ILE A 815 16.13 -3.64 -27.01
N GLU A 816 16.43 -4.30 -28.13
CA GLU A 816 15.55 -4.32 -29.30
C GLU A 816 14.38 -5.27 -29.07
N TYR A 817 13.16 -4.78 -29.27
CA TYR A 817 11.92 -5.55 -29.18
C TYR A 817 11.13 -5.49 -30.48
N ALA A 818 10.49 -6.60 -30.83
CA ALA A 818 9.28 -6.60 -31.62
C ALA A 818 8.13 -6.08 -30.76
N VAL A 819 7.49 -5.00 -31.20
CA VAL A 819 6.36 -4.34 -30.55
C VAL A 819 5.12 -4.53 -31.40
N PHE A 820 4.08 -5.13 -30.82
CA PHE A 820 2.82 -5.43 -31.51
C PHE A 820 1.62 -5.35 -30.57
N GLY A 821 0.43 -5.08 -31.13
CA GLY A 821 -0.82 -5.14 -30.38
C GLY A 821 -1.14 -6.58 -29.96
N VAL A 822 -1.48 -6.78 -28.69
CA VAL A 822 -1.75 -8.10 -28.12
C VAL A 822 -3.22 -8.28 -27.80
N SER A 823 -3.72 -9.49 -27.99
CA SER A 823 -5.09 -9.92 -27.71
C SER A 823 -5.08 -11.29 -27.06
N THR A 824 -6.13 -11.64 -26.30
CA THR A 824 -6.26 -12.97 -25.71
C THR A 824 -6.12 -14.08 -26.76
N GLY A 825 -5.17 -15.00 -26.55
CA GLY A 825 -4.89 -16.08 -27.49
C GLY A 825 -3.47 -16.63 -27.40
N ALA A 826 -3.22 -17.68 -28.18
CA ALA A 826 -1.92 -18.32 -28.31
C ALA A 826 -1.06 -17.64 -29.37
N TYR A 827 0.22 -17.47 -29.06
CA TYR A 827 1.24 -16.86 -29.91
C TYR A 827 2.41 -17.82 -30.13
N GLN A 828 3.00 -17.74 -31.32
CA GLN A 828 4.22 -18.46 -31.68
C GLN A 828 5.18 -17.50 -32.37
N ALA A 829 6.41 -17.44 -31.86
CA ALA A 829 7.51 -16.63 -32.38
C ALA A 829 8.66 -17.54 -32.81
N THR A 830 9.15 -17.38 -34.04
CA THR A 830 10.24 -18.16 -34.62
C THR A 830 11.50 -17.31 -34.73
N TYR A 831 12.65 -17.89 -34.36
CA TYR A 831 13.98 -17.28 -34.36
C TYR A 831 14.92 -18.11 -35.22
N SER A 832 15.68 -17.45 -36.11
CA SER A 832 16.56 -18.11 -37.08
C SER A 832 17.71 -17.22 -37.56
#